data_AF-A0A224YW36-F1
#
_entry.id   AF-A0A224YW36-F1
#
_cell.length_a   1.000
_cell.length_b   1.000
_cell.length_c   1.000
_cell.angle_alpha   90.00
_cell.angle_beta   90.00
_cell.angle_gamma   90.00
#
_symmetry.space_group_name_H-M   'P 1'
#
loop_
_entity.id
_entity.type
_entity.pdbx_description
1 polymer ?
#
loop_
_entity_poly.entity_id
_entity_poly.type
_entity_poly.pdbx_seq_one_letter_code
_entity_poly.pdbx_strand_id
1 'polypeptide(L)'
;MSDGVGPSKKRFKQAKLQWFVSATLEKHPSSNEAQADARKQSSPAKNMQFSDVQGSSEPAKDSPDVGTKFSSDDLEDINSSQELFPELDAADSQVSKFASCSEETLLDASDMPSESAEHCEEALYCSETESPDDNTIPGSCEATPGSQNLSGSEESIPSYNAIPETFRRMPHCGTRCPPMSQNHTVLCKVVRSESGNVKPCPLIPYPAVPVDKWDGMHVRMPCSPQSKYPLEQGSNGATKLRSRWELIENSLLGPIKDSHSLVKAIRQYNGRVSAIWNFKCLHKFFEEELDSRESESFFQVLLPKIVALALRLPALITQPIPLLKWGEDQLLSMSQLQVGCLLANAFFCTFPRRNTLKSNSEYANYPDINFNRLFSGPSDEARKMEKLKCIVNYFRRITKQEPTGMLTFHRRCLTEPYEWSSSKHKLGNLFVSESGFIEREGQGMLQVDFANKFIGGGVLGGGCVQEEIRFMMCPELIVSRLFTEALGSREVLVITGAEQFNATSGYADKFAWKDDFKDDVPRDPWERRCTEIVAMDALCFAKPQEQYRPNNIRRELNKAYCGFFCPPEIPHAQRSAIATGNWGCGAFRGDPQLKAMIQLMAASIAGRDLVYFTFGDKQLCQRLRAEYHLLTKCDMTVGGLYELLAQYSQHQSPQAGQGKFQLFDYLRHNCTS
;
A
#
# COMPACT_ATOMS: atom_id res chain seq x y z
N MET A 1 -40.03 36.08 -21.61
CA MET A 1 -41.34 35.90 -20.95
C MET A 1 -42.00 34.75 -21.68
N SER A 2 -42.23 33.57 -21.12
CA SER A 2 -42.63 33.22 -19.76
C SER A 2 -42.05 31.86 -19.34
N ASP A 3 -41.81 31.77 -18.04
CA ASP A 3 -41.14 30.69 -17.30
C ASP A 3 -41.81 29.32 -17.38
N GLY A 4 -40.98 28.29 -17.56
CA GLY A 4 -41.34 26.87 -17.39
C GLY A 4 -40.55 26.26 -16.23
N VAL A 5 -41.19 26.25 -15.06
CA VAL A 5 -40.69 25.76 -13.78
C VAL A 5 -40.27 24.27 -13.87
N GLY A 6 -38.99 23.99 -13.67
CA GLY A 6 -38.47 22.62 -13.50
C GLY A 6 -38.63 22.12 -12.07
N PRO A 7 -39.01 20.84 -11.84
CA PRO A 7 -39.10 20.32 -10.48
C PRO A 7 -37.83 19.56 -10.05
N SER A 8 -37.31 19.99 -8.90
CA SER A 8 -36.68 19.19 -7.84
C SER A 8 -35.21 18.78 -7.99
N LYS A 9 -34.31 19.76 -7.84
CA LYS A 9 -33.02 19.54 -7.16
C LYS A 9 -33.30 19.17 -5.69
N LYS A 10 -33.52 17.89 -5.38
CA LYS A 10 -33.35 17.41 -4.00
C LYS A 10 -31.86 17.49 -3.69
N ARG A 11 -31.43 18.63 -3.10
CA ARG A 11 -30.28 18.67 -2.20
C ARG A 11 -30.53 17.59 -1.15
N PHE A 12 -29.97 16.40 -1.33
CA PHE A 12 -29.82 15.43 -0.25
C PHE A 12 -28.88 16.11 0.75
N LYS A 13 -29.48 16.74 1.76
CA LYS A 13 -28.78 17.62 2.70
C LYS A 13 -27.83 16.76 3.54
N GLN A 14 -26.59 17.23 3.66
CA GLN A 14 -25.59 16.93 4.69
C GLN A 14 -26.21 16.70 6.10
N ALA A 15 -27.35 17.32 6.38
CA ALA A 15 -28.17 17.09 7.57
C ALA A 15 -28.66 15.65 7.78
N LYS A 16 -28.96 14.86 6.73
CA LYS A 16 -29.33 13.43 6.89
C LYS A 16 -28.12 12.55 7.19
N LEU A 17 -26.93 12.91 6.69
CA LEU A 17 -25.69 12.20 7.01
C LEU A 17 -25.23 12.53 8.43
N GLN A 18 -25.33 13.80 8.84
CA GLN A 18 -25.13 14.20 10.24
C GLN A 18 -26.16 13.54 11.16
N TRP A 19 -27.45 13.53 10.80
CA TRP A 19 -28.48 12.83 11.57
C TRP A 19 -28.24 11.32 11.64
N PHE A 20 -27.81 10.68 10.56
CA PHE A 20 -27.48 9.24 10.57
C PHE A 20 -26.27 8.95 11.47
N VAL A 21 -25.23 9.79 11.43
CA VAL A 21 -24.06 9.68 12.32
C VAL A 21 -24.44 9.97 13.78
N SER A 22 -25.29 10.97 14.05
CA SER A 22 -25.78 11.32 15.38
C SER A 22 -26.74 10.26 15.96
N ALA A 23 -27.63 9.69 15.15
CA ALA A 23 -28.59 8.68 15.58
C ALA A 23 -27.93 7.35 15.98
N THR A 24 -26.74 7.04 15.45
CA THR A 24 -25.94 5.88 15.87
C THR A 24 -25.13 6.16 17.15
N LEU A 25 -24.89 7.43 17.48
CA LEU A 25 -24.20 7.85 18.71
C LEU A 25 -25.14 7.98 19.92
N GLU A 26 -26.45 8.14 19.73
CA GLU A 26 -27.41 8.41 20.81
C GLU A 26 -27.94 7.18 21.56
N LYS A 27 -27.43 5.97 21.31
CA LYS A 27 -27.78 4.77 22.09
C LYS A 27 -26.71 4.41 23.11
N HIS A 28 -26.46 5.29 24.08
CA HIS A 28 -26.05 4.96 25.45
C HIS A 28 -26.22 6.23 26.33
N PRO A 29 -26.70 6.12 27.57
CA PRO A 29 -27.10 7.28 28.36
C PRO A 29 -25.86 8.00 28.90
N SER A 30 -25.66 9.25 28.49
CA SER A 30 -24.73 10.17 29.12
C SER A 30 -25.47 10.98 30.19
N SER A 31 -25.07 10.81 31.44
CA SER A 31 -25.34 11.78 32.51
C SER A 31 -24.41 12.98 32.31
N ASN A 32 -25.01 14.16 32.12
CA ASN A 32 -24.32 15.44 32.18
C ASN A 32 -25.24 16.44 32.87
N GLU A 33 -24.75 17.09 33.91
CA GLU A 33 -24.98 18.51 34.21
C GLU A 33 -23.79 18.94 35.09
N ALA A 34 -22.79 19.63 34.52
CA ALA A 34 -22.74 21.05 34.17
C ALA A 34 -22.15 21.89 35.30
N GLN A 35 -20.96 22.47 35.06
CA GLN A 35 -20.66 23.84 35.49
C GLN A 35 -19.54 24.44 34.64
N ALA A 36 -19.82 25.63 34.12
CA ALA A 36 -19.01 26.39 33.21
C ALA A 36 -18.04 27.34 33.93
N ASP A 37 -16.86 27.47 33.31
CA ASP A 37 -15.97 28.64 33.16
C ASP A 37 -16.16 29.89 34.03
N ALA A 38 -15.06 30.35 34.66
CA ALA A 38 -14.20 31.39 34.06
C ALA A 38 -13.13 31.89 35.06
N ARG A 39 -11.86 31.90 34.61
CA ARG A 39 -10.76 32.63 35.25
C ARG A 39 -10.81 34.11 34.82
N LYS A 40 -10.84 35.04 35.78
CA LYS A 40 -10.17 36.36 35.67
C LYS A 40 -9.55 36.74 37.00
N GLN A 41 -8.29 37.19 36.90
CA GLN A 41 -7.46 37.74 37.96
C GLN A 41 -8.02 39.08 38.46
N SER A 42 -8.06 39.28 39.78
CA SER A 42 -7.51 40.45 40.51
C SER A 42 -8.19 40.59 41.88
N SER A 43 -7.41 40.50 42.95
CA SER A 43 -7.71 41.09 44.26
C SER A 43 -6.77 42.31 44.41
N PRO A 44 -7.02 43.33 45.28
CA PRO A 44 -7.38 43.12 46.69
C PRO A 44 -8.34 44.16 47.30
N ALA A 45 -8.99 43.80 48.42
CA ALA A 45 -8.85 44.51 49.70
C ALA A 45 -10.00 44.21 50.69
N LYS A 46 -9.56 43.81 51.89
CA LYS A 46 -9.97 44.30 53.21
C LYS A 46 -11.43 44.18 53.69
N ASN A 47 -11.48 43.46 54.81
CA ASN A 47 -12.01 43.86 56.12
C ASN A 47 -13.49 43.64 56.43
N MET A 48 -13.64 42.92 57.54
CA MET A 48 -14.50 43.24 58.70
C MET A 48 -16.00 43.10 58.48
N GLN A 49 -16.80 42.62 59.42
CA GLN A 49 -16.67 41.95 60.72
C GLN A 49 -18.13 41.82 61.20
N PHE A 50 -18.40 40.88 62.11
CA PHE A 50 -19.58 40.85 63.00
C PHE A 50 -20.94 40.61 62.31
N SER A 51 -21.94 39.97 62.90
CA SER A 51 -22.24 39.48 64.26
C SER A 51 -23.54 38.66 64.07
N ASP A 52 -23.62 37.43 64.57
CA ASP A 52 -24.29 37.06 65.82
C ASP A 52 -25.72 36.52 65.68
N VAL A 53 -25.97 35.53 66.54
CA VAL A 53 -27.20 35.26 67.31
C VAL A 53 -28.26 34.31 66.71
N GLN A 54 -28.19 33.09 67.28
CA GLN A 54 -29.20 32.31 68.03
C GLN A 54 -30.49 31.81 67.37
N GLY A 55 -30.84 30.57 67.77
CA GLY A 55 -32.21 30.05 67.84
C GLY A 55 -32.33 28.62 67.31
N SER A 56 -31.87 27.59 68.04
CA SER A 56 -32.69 26.75 68.94
C SER A 56 -33.80 25.93 68.25
N SER A 57 -33.62 24.60 68.16
CA SER A 57 -34.53 23.58 68.75
C SER A 57 -34.30 22.18 68.14
N GLU A 58 -33.80 21.25 68.96
CA GLU A 58 -33.98 19.79 68.89
C GLU A 58 -35.48 19.37 68.95
N PRO A 59 -35.93 18.08 68.90
CA PRO A 59 -35.17 16.82 69.05
C PRO A 59 -35.55 15.59 68.16
N ALA A 60 -34.54 14.71 68.02
CA ALA A 60 -34.49 13.27 68.33
C ALA A 60 -35.28 12.16 67.58
N LYS A 61 -34.59 10.99 67.62
CA LYS A 61 -35.04 9.57 67.55
C LYS A 61 -35.19 8.97 66.15
N ASP A 62 -34.74 7.75 65.85
CA ASP A 62 -34.09 6.67 66.59
C ASP A 62 -33.39 5.76 65.57
N SER A 63 -32.23 5.22 65.94
CA SER A 63 -31.62 4.04 65.31
C SER A 63 -32.37 2.77 65.77
N PRO A 64 -32.18 1.61 65.11
CA PRO A 64 -31.15 0.74 65.65
C PRO A 64 -30.30 -0.01 64.62
N ASP A 65 -29.14 -0.32 65.16
CA ASP A 65 -27.96 -1.03 64.72
C ASP A 65 -28.16 -2.55 64.73
N VAL A 66 -27.57 -3.28 63.78
CA VAL A 66 -26.96 -4.62 64.00
C VAL A 66 -25.86 -4.81 62.95
N GLY A 67 -24.61 -4.83 63.41
CA GLY A 67 -23.44 -5.11 62.59
C GLY A 67 -23.03 -6.58 62.50
N THR A 68 -22.01 -6.83 61.68
CA THR A 68 -21.03 -7.91 61.87
C THR A 68 -19.70 -7.53 61.21
N LYS A 69 -18.62 -7.92 61.90
CA LYS A 69 -17.21 -7.55 61.72
C LYS A 69 -16.45 -8.43 60.70
N PHE A 70 -15.20 -7.98 60.43
CA PHE A 70 -13.99 -8.64 59.88
C PHE A 70 -13.74 -8.39 58.38
N SER A 71 -12.55 -8.07 57.90
CA SER A 71 -11.26 -7.64 58.46
C SER A 71 -10.49 -6.89 57.36
N SER A 72 -9.52 -6.06 57.75
CA SER A 72 -8.48 -5.53 56.88
C SER A 72 -7.49 -6.64 56.50
N ASP A 73 -6.91 -6.60 55.31
CA ASP A 73 -5.46 -6.36 55.11
C ASP A 73 -5.09 -6.41 53.60
N ASP A 74 -4.31 -5.38 53.22
CA ASP A 74 -3.28 -5.27 52.17
C ASP A 74 -3.58 -5.19 50.65
N LEU A 75 -2.70 -4.37 50.03
CA LEU A 75 -2.27 -4.22 48.61
C LEU A 75 -3.07 -3.18 47.78
N GLU A 76 -2.57 -1.95 47.65
CA GLU A 76 -1.52 -1.47 46.73
C GLU A 76 -1.88 -1.58 45.24
N ASP A 77 -1.59 -0.47 44.54
CA ASP A 77 -1.67 -0.22 43.11
C ASP A 77 -1.18 -1.40 42.25
N ILE A 78 -1.74 -1.56 41.04
CA ILE A 78 -0.97 -1.59 39.79
C ILE A 78 -1.90 -1.62 38.57
N ASN A 79 -1.69 -0.61 37.74
CA ASN A 79 -2.01 -0.48 36.34
C ASN A 79 -1.10 -1.42 35.51
N SER A 80 -1.60 -2.55 34.98
CA SER A 80 -1.02 -3.27 33.83
C SER A 80 -1.87 -4.49 33.46
N SER A 81 -2.12 -4.73 32.17
CA SER A 81 -2.52 -6.05 31.68
C SER A 81 -1.97 -6.23 30.27
N GLN A 82 -0.69 -6.54 30.23
CA GLN A 82 0.00 -7.30 29.20
C GLN A 82 -0.07 -8.80 29.57
N GLU A 83 -0.04 -9.64 28.53
CA GLU A 83 0.20 -11.10 28.52
C GLU A 83 -0.94 -12.06 28.89
N LEU A 84 -1.27 -12.95 27.93
CA LEU A 84 -1.82 -14.29 28.15
C LEU A 84 -1.71 -15.14 26.87
N PHE A 85 -0.57 -15.80 26.66
CA PHE A 85 -0.46 -17.03 25.86
C PHE A 85 0.68 -17.88 26.44
N PRO A 86 0.43 -19.14 26.87
CA PRO A 86 1.47 -20.14 26.96
C PRO A 86 1.43 -21.09 25.75
N GLU A 87 2.62 -21.47 25.31
CA GLU A 87 2.94 -22.51 24.32
C GLU A 87 2.29 -23.86 24.65
N LEU A 88 2.11 -24.73 23.64
CA LEU A 88 2.22 -26.19 23.81
C LEU A 88 2.35 -26.93 22.46
N ASP A 89 3.16 -27.99 22.53
CA ASP A 89 3.77 -28.80 21.48
C ASP A 89 2.87 -29.80 20.73
N ALA A 90 3.47 -30.35 19.67
CA ALA A 90 3.01 -31.33 18.70
C ALA A 90 2.67 -32.74 19.22
N ALA A 91 1.83 -33.47 18.46
CA ALA A 91 1.94 -34.93 18.26
C ALA A 91 1.13 -35.44 17.04
N ASP A 92 1.68 -36.50 16.42
CA ASP A 92 1.33 -37.28 15.23
C ASP A 92 -0.11 -37.83 15.07
N SER A 93 -0.52 -38.09 13.80
CA SER A 93 -0.70 -39.47 13.28
C SER A 93 -1.37 -39.57 11.88
N GLN A 94 -0.60 -40.17 10.95
CA GLN A 94 -0.89 -41.31 10.06
C GLN A 94 -2.18 -41.46 9.17
N VAL A 95 -1.89 -41.57 7.85
CA VAL A 95 -2.25 -42.65 6.89
C VAL A 95 -3.64 -42.72 6.22
N SER A 96 -3.66 -42.51 4.89
CA SER A 96 -4.04 -43.47 3.80
C SER A 96 -4.49 -42.70 2.52
N LYS A 97 -3.85 -42.77 1.34
CA LYS A 97 -3.65 -43.81 0.29
C LYS A 97 -4.82 -44.01 -0.71
N PHE A 98 -4.49 -43.78 -2.00
CA PHE A 98 -5.11 -44.26 -3.27
C PHE A 98 -6.44 -43.60 -3.73
N ALA A 99 -6.74 -43.37 -5.01
CA ALA A 99 -6.19 -43.82 -6.30
C ALA A 99 -6.52 -42.85 -7.46
N SER A 100 -5.73 -42.99 -8.52
CA SER A 100 -5.81 -42.42 -9.87
C SER A 100 -7.06 -42.79 -10.68
N CYS A 101 -7.40 -41.97 -11.68
CA CYS A 101 -7.86 -42.47 -12.99
C CYS A 101 -7.59 -41.43 -14.09
N SER A 102 -6.80 -41.86 -15.08
CA SER A 102 -6.49 -41.24 -16.37
C SER A 102 -7.56 -41.54 -17.41
N GLU A 103 -7.74 -40.67 -18.41
CA GLU A 103 -7.99 -41.10 -19.79
C GLU A 103 -7.70 -39.98 -20.80
N GLU A 104 -6.99 -40.35 -21.87
CA GLU A 104 -6.49 -39.53 -22.98
C GLU A 104 -7.54 -39.37 -24.09
N THR A 105 -7.39 -38.34 -24.95
CA THR A 105 -7.56 -38.54 -26.41
C THR A 105 -6.83 -37.45 -27.22
N LEU A 106 -5.98 -37.91 -28.15
CA LEU A 106 -5.19 -37.18 -29.15
C LEU A 106 -5.92 -37.12 -30.51
N LEU A 107 -5.76 -36.02 -31.27
CA LEU A 107 -5.78 -36.01 -32.74
C LEU A 107 -4.88 -34.88 -33.33
N ASP A 108 -3.97 -35.30 -34.21
CA ASP A 108 -3.09 -34.60 -35.21
C ASP A 108 -3.89 -33.89 -36.35
N ALA A 109 -3.37 -33.10 -37.32
CA ALA A 109 -2.15 -32.33 -37.64
C ALA A 109 -2.34 -31.58 -39.01
N SER A 110 -1.48 -30.55 -39.26
CA SER A 110 -1.01 -29.94 -40.56
C SER A 110 -1.98 -29.15 -41.50
N ASP A 111 -1.68 -28.04 -42.22
CA ASP A 111 -0.46 -27.46 -42.85
C ASP A 111 -0.53 -25.91 -43.15
N MET A 112 0.66 -25.25 -43.15
CA MET A 112 1.25 -23.92 -43.56
C MET A 112 0.58 -22.92 -44.59
N PRO A 113 1.08 -21.65 -44.92
CA PRO A 113 2.23 -20.80 -44.47
C PRO A 113 1.99 -19.24 -44.26
N SER A 114 3.05 -18.54 -43.76
CA SER A 114 3.49 -17.12 -44.01
C SER A 114 3.12 -15.91 -43.09
N GLU A 115 4.20 -15.30 -42.57
CA GLU A 115 4.56 -13.91 -42.17
C GLU A 115 3.57 -12.85 -41.62
N SER A 116 4.05 -12.21 -40.53
CA SER A 116 3.77 -10.84 -40.01
C SER A 116 2.53 -10.60 -39.13
N ALA A 117 2.67 -10.87 -37.83
CA ALA A 117 2.10 -10.06 -36.74
C ALA A 117 2.70 -10.53 -35.40
N GLU A 118 3.45 -9.67 -34.71
CA GLU A 118 3.83 -9.91 -33.32
C GLU A 118 2.55 -9.85 -32.47
N HIS A 119 2.04 -11.04 -32.11
CA HIS A 119 1.00 -11.21 -31.10
C HIS A 119 1.66 -11.40 -29.74
N CYS A 120 1.30 -10.52 -28.81
CA CYS A 120 1.47 -10.72 -27.38
C CYS A 120 0.68 -11.97 -26.97
N GLU A 121 1.37 -13.07 -26.68
CA GLU A 121 0.75 -14.17 -25.97
C GLU A 121 0.48 -13.78 -24.52
N GLU A 122 -0.77 -14.01 -24.14
CA GLU A 122 -1.37 -13.77 -22.85
C GLU A 122 -0.65 -14.56 -21.75
N ALA A 123 -0.09 -13.86 -20.77
CA ALA A 123 0.21 -14.45 -19.48
C ALA A 123 -1.11 -14.73 -18.76
N LEU A 124 -1.72 -15.88 -19.06
CA LEU A 124 -2.69 -16.50 -18.18
C LEU A 124 -2.05 -16.70 -16.80
N TYR A 125 -2.85 -16.41 -15.78
CA TYR A 125 -2.61 -16.72 -14.37
C TYR A 125 -1.83 -18.04 -14.18
N CYS A 126 -0.57 -17.96 -13.75
CA CYS A 126 0.13 -19.11 -13.17
C CYS A 126 -0.45 -19.36 -11.77
N SER A 127 -1.55 -20.09 -11.71
CA SER A 127 -1.91 -20.92 -10.57
C SER A 127 -1.79 -22.37 -11.03
N GLU A 128 -1.10 -23.19 -10.23
CA GLU A 128 -0.82 -24.63 -10.42
C GLU A 128 0.53 -24.96 -11.08
N THR A 129 1.55 -25.12 -10.25
CA THR A 129 2.54 -26.22 -10.37
C THR A 129 3.02 -26.57 -8.97
N GLU A 130 2.99 -27.87 -8.64
CA GLU A 130 3.47 -28.48 -7.41
C GLU A 130 4.94 -28.08 -7.11
N SER A 131 5.21 -27.80 -5.83
CA SER A 131 6.54 -27.49 -5.31
C SER A 131 7.39 -28.75 -5.20
N PRO A 132 8.65 -28.76 -5.68
CA PRO A 132 9.65 -29.66 -5.14
C PRO A 132 10.06 -29.15 -3.75
N ASP A 133 10.15 -30.05 -2.78
CA ASP A 133 10.70 -29.81 -1.45
C ASP A 133 12.09 -29.15 -1.56
N ASP A 134 12.24 -27.94 -1.05
CA ASP A 134 13.55 -27.37 -0.75
C ASP A 134 13.55 -26.76 0.66
N ASN A 135 14.26 -27.44 1.55
CA ASN A 135 14.47 -27.08 2.93
C ASN A 135 15.50 -25.95 3.00
N THR A 136 15.03 -24.71 3.08
CA THR A 136 15.84 -23.62 3.65
C THR A 136 14.94 -22.66 4.42
N ILE A 137 14.79 -22.96 5.71
CA ILE A 137 14.05 -22.18 6.70
C ILE A 137 15.03 -21.18 7.33
N PRO A 138 14.79 -19.85 7.28
CA PRO A 138 15.48 -18.92 8.17
C PRO A 138 14.84 -18.98 9.55
N GLY A 139 15.65 -19.35 10.55
CA GLY A 139 15.27 -19.37 11.96
C GLY A 139 14.97 -17.98 12.52
N SER A 140 14.12 -17.97 13.55
CA SER A 140 13.73 -16.81 14.36
C SER A 140 14.93 -16.09 14.97
N CYS A 141 14.80 -14.77 15.13
CA CYS A 141 15.70 -14.00 16.00
C CYS A 141 14.81 -13.22 16.97
N GLU A 142 14.65 -13.75 18.18
CA GLU A 142 14.09 -13.04 19.32
C GLU A 142 15.15 -12.07 19.87
N ALA A 143 14.74 -10.85 20.17
CA ALA A 143 15.59 -9.85 20.81
C ALA A 143 15.35 -9.90 22.32
N THR A 144 16.43 -10.02 23.10
CA THR A 144 16.43 -9.69 24.54
C THR A 144 17.57 -8.70 24.85
N PRO A 145 17.39 -7.76 25.81
CA PRO A 145 18.34 -6.71 26.11
C PRO A 145 19.24 -7.04 27.31
N GLY A 146 20.52 -6.62 27.27
CA GLY A 146 21.41 -6.64 28.44
C GLY A 146 22.87 -6.32 28.10
N SER A 147 23.31 -5.14 28.54
CA SER A 147 24.68 -4.58 28.41
C SER A 147 25.67 -5.21 29.39
N GLN A 148 26.97 -5.28 29.05
CA GLN A 148 28.05 -4.74 29.88
C GLN A 148 29.41 -4.64 29.14
N ASN A 149 30.14 -3.57 29.45
CA ASN A 149 31.37 -3.06 28.84
C ASN A 149 32.60 -3.93 29.07
N LEU A 150 33.51 -3.97 28.07
CA LEU A 150 34.96 -4.07 28.30
C LEU A 150 35.72 -3.22 27.26
N SER A 151 36.60 -2.38 27.77
CA SER A 151 37.42 -1.39 27.05
C SER A 151 38.65 -2.03 26.39
N GLY A 152 38.85 -1.76 25.10
CA GLY A 152 40.09 -1.99 24.39
C GLY A 152 40.15 -1.05 23.18
N SER A 153 41.18 -0.21 23.13
CA SER A 153 41.44 0.71 22.02
C SER A 153 41.95 -0.06 20.80
N GLU A 154 41.07 -0.31 19.84
CA GLU A 154 41.41 -0.73 18.49
C GLU A 154 40.85 0.28 17.49
N GLU A 155 41.66 0.60 16.48
CA GLU A 155 41.29 1.46 15.35
C GLU A 155 39.93 1.04 14.79
N SER A 156 39.02 2.00 14.67
CA SER A 156 37.62 1.77 14.33
C SER A 156 37.46 1.19 12.91
N ILE A 157 37.34 -0.13 12.82
CA ILE A 157 36.77 -0.81 11.65
C ILE A 157 35.31 -0.32 11.53
N PRO A 158 34.86 0.22 10.38
CA PRO A 158 33.47 0.64 10.21
C PRO A 158 32.55 -0.53 10.52
N SER A 159 31.60 -0.34 11.44
CA SER A 159 30.58 -1.33 11.75
C SER A 159 29.81 -1.68 10.47
N TYR A 160 30.03 -2.89 9.94
CA TYR A 160 29.36 -3.42 8.74
C TYR A 160 27.84 -3.61 8.91
N ASN A 161 27.29 -3.22 10.05
CA ASN A 161 25.89 -3.47 10.44
C ASN A 161 25.02 -2.20 10.37
N ALA A 162 25.62 -1.00 10.27
CA ALA A 162 24.86 0.25 10.22
C ALA A 162 25.03 0.94 8.87
N ILE A 163 23.92 1.39 8.28
CA ILE A 163 23.95 2.19 7.05
C ILE A 163 24.68 3.51 7.37
N PRO A 164 25.76 3.87 6.65
CA PRO A 164 26.53 5.07 6.97
C PRO A 164 25.68 6.34 6.90
N GLU A 165 25.91 7.30 7.81
CA GLU A 165 25.17 8.57 7.85
C GLU A 165 25.34 9.41 6.58
N THR A 166 26.39 9.14 5.81
CA THR A 166 26.63 9.76 4.49
C THR A 166 25.57 9.38 3.46
N PHE A 167 24.84 8.27 3.65
CA PHE A 167 23.71 7.88 2.81
C PHE A 167 22.51 8.75 3.14
N ARG A 168 22.27 9.70 2.24
CA ARG A 168 21.32 10.80 2.42
C ARG A 168 19.88 10.30 2.61
N ARG A 169 19.15 10.96 3.52
CA ARG A 169 17.75 10.67 3.85
C ARG A 169 16.93 11.95 3.87
N MET A 170 15.69 11.87 3.41
CA MET A 170 14.66 12.87 3.61
C MET A 170 14.23 12.89 5.08
N PRO A 171 13.86 14.05 5.65
CA PRO A 171 13.88 15.38 5.05
C PRO A 171 15.25 16.08 5.09
N HIS A 172 16.27 15.47 5.71
CA HIS A 172 17.58 16.10 5.97
C HIS A 172 18.34 16.50 4.70
N CYS A 173 18.27 15.69 3.65
CA CYS A 173 18.82 16.06 2.34
C CYS A 173 17.92 17.02 1.55
N GLY A 174 16.91 17.62 2.17
CA GLY A 174 16.04 18.62 1.54
C GLY A 174 14.75 18.03 0.99
N THR A 175 13.64 18.72 1.25
CA THR A 175 12.31 18.36 0.77
C THR A 175 12.00 19.01 -0.57
N ARG A 176 11.10 18.40 -1.37
CA ARG A 176 10.73 18.92 -2.68
C ARG A 176 9.23 19.06 -2.81
N CYS A 177 8.79 20.25 -3.18
CA CYS A 177 7.42 20.45 -3.60
C CYS A 177 7.25 19.85 -5.01
N PRO A 178 6.18 19.09 -5.29
CA PRO A 178 5.88 18.67 -6.64
C PRO A 178 5.64 19.91 -7.54
N PRO A 179 6.09 19.87 -8.81
CA PRO A 179 5.97 21.01 -9.71
C PRO A 179 4.50 21.35 -9.98
N MET A 180 4.14 22.63 -9.95
CA MET A 180 2.81 23.09 -10.37
C MET A 180 2.82 23.35 -11.88
N SER A 181 2.62 22.29 -12.66
CA SER A 181 2.57 22.34 -14.13
C SER A 181 1.21 21.90 -14.66
N GLN A 182 1.01 22.00 -15.99
CA GLN A 182 -0.21 21.50 -16.64
C GLN A 182 -0.38 19.98 -16.51
N ASN A 183 0.71 19.25 -16.29
CA ASN A 183 0.71 17.79 -16.12
C ASN A 183 0.49 17.38 -14.66
N HIS A 184 0.28 18.32 -13.74
CA HIS A 184 0.01 18.04 -12.34
C HIS A 184 -1.43 18.39 -11.96
N THR A 185 -2.22 17.35 -11.72
CA THR A 185 -3.58 17.48 -11.18
C THR A 185 -3.54 17.47 -9.66
N VAL A 186 -4.14 18.47 -9.00
CA VAL A 186 -4.27 18.52 -7.53
C VAL A 186 -5.75 18.59 -7.15
N LEU A 187 -6.24 17.61 -6.39
CA LEU A 187 -7.68 17.47 -6.08
C LEU A 187 -8.15 18.30 -4.88
N CYS A 188 -7.25 19.03 -4.21
CA CYS A 188 -7.57 19.92 -3.10
C CYS A 188 -7.15 21.36 -3.41
N LYS A 189 -7.69 22.31 -2.66
CA LYS A 189 -7.32 23.72 -2.79
C LYS A 189 -5.84 23.88 -2.46
N VAL A 190 -5.16 24.67 -3.26
CA VAL A 190 -3.77 25.07 -3.04
C VAL A 190 -3.73 26.57 -2.89
N VAL A 191 -3.09 27.06 -1.84
CA VAL A 191 -2.91 28.49 -1.58
C VAL A 191 -1.46 28.88 -1.80
N ARG A 192 -1.25 30.11 -2.28
CA ARG A 192 0.08 30.71 -2.41
C ARG A 192 0.23 31.80 -1.34
N SER A 193 1.28 31.72 -0.54
CA SER A 193 1.60 32.77 0.44
C SER A 193 2.11 34.04 -0.25
N GLU A 194 2.15 35.13 0.50
CA GLU A 194 2.76 36.40 0.06
C GLU A 194 4.25 36.22 -0.33
N SER A 195 4.95 35.30 0.33
CA SER A 195 6.33 34.90 0.01
C SER A 195 6.45 33.96 -1.21
N GLY A 196 5.34 33.64 -1.90
CA GLY A 196 5.33 32.78 -3.09
C GLY A 196 5.28 31.28 -2.81
N ASN A 197 5.33 30.85 -1.54
CA ASN A 197 5.28 29.44 -1.16
C ASN A 197 3.90 28.85 -1.42
N VAL A 198 3.87 27.65 -1.99
CA VAL A 198 2.65 26.94 -2.35
C VAL A 198 2.34 25.91 -1.27
N LYS A 199 1.15 25.99 -0.65
CA LYS A 199 0.70 25.08 0.40
C LYS A 199 -0.66 24.46 0.07
N PRO A 200 -0.81 23.12 0.12
CA PRO A 200 -2.10 22.48 -0.03
C PRO A 200 -3.01 22.68 1.20
N CYS A 201 -4.31 22.64 0.99
CA CYS A 201 -5.35 22.61 2.02
C CYS A 201 -6.09 21.26 1.92
N PRO A 202 -5.58 20.20 2.55
CA PRO A 202 -6.01 18.80 2.30
C PRO A 202 -7.50 18.53 2.58
N LEU A 203 -8.10 19.34 3.47
CA LEU A 203 -9.51 19.24 3.87
C LEU A 203 -10.47 20.06 3.00
N ILE A 204 -9.95 20.82 2.02
CA ILE A 204 -10.77 21.67 1.14
C ILE A 204 -10.67 21.11 -0.28
N PRO A 205 -11.66 20.32 -0.75
CA PRO A 205 -11.73 19.86 -2.12
C PRO A 205 -11.72 21.02 -3.12
N TYR A 206 -11.13 20.79 -4.29
CA TYR A 206 -11.11 21.76 -5.37
C TYR A 206 -11.35 21.07 -6.71
N PRO A 207 -12.13 21.68 -7.65
CA PRO A 207 -12.84 22.96 -7.52
C PRO A 207 -13.99 22.90 -6.51
N ALA A 208 -14.45 24.07 -6.02
CA ALA A 208 -15.54 24.12 -5.04
C ALA A 208 -16.90 23.63 -5.61
N VAL A 209 -17.08 23.78 -6.92
CA VAL A 209 -18.24 23.25 -7.65
C VAL A 209 -17.83 21.91 -8.27
N PRO A 210 -18.49 20.78 -7.93
CA PRO A 210 -18.16 19.48 -8.51
C PRO A 210 -18.27 19.47 -10.03
N VAL A 211 -17.26 18.89 -10.68
CA VAL A 211 -17.21 18.67 -12.12
C VAL A 211 -17.19 17.17 -12.37
N ASP A 212 -18.13 16.67 -13.18
CA ASP A 212 -18.18 15.28 -13.62
C ASP A 212 -17.54 15.14 -15.00
N LYS A 213 -16.75 14.07 -15.18
CA LYS A 213 -16.33 13.61 -16.51
C LYS A 213 -16.56 12.12 -16.60
N TRP A 214 -17.23 11.73 -17.67
CA TRP A 214 -17.45 10.34 -18.05
C TRP A 214 -16.88 10.18 -19.46
N ASP A 215 -15.56 10.06 -19.54
CA ASP A 215 -14.81 9.81 -20.78
C ASP A 215 -13.70 8.77 -20.57
N GLY A 216 -12.96 8.43 -21.63
CA GLY A 216 -11.87 7.45 -21.57
C GLY A 216 -10.55 8.00 -21.01
N MET A 217 -10.52 9.24 -20.51
CA MET A 217 -9.32 9.90 -19.96
C MET A 217 -9.40 10.09 -18.44
N HIS A 218 -10.58 9.89 -17.83
CA HIS A 218 -10.80 10.07 -16.41
C HIS A 218 -11.48 8.85 -15.79
N VAL A 219 -11.31 8.69 -14.47
CA VAL A 219 -11.98 7.65 -13.70
C VAL A 219 -13.50 7.80 -13.83
N ARG A 220 -14.18 6.70 -14.18
CA ARG A 220 -15.65 6.61 -14.19
C ARG A 220 -16.18 6.60 -12.75
N MET A 221 -16.54 7.76 -12.23
CA MET A 221 -16.96 7.90 -10.83
C MET A 221 -18.31 7.21 -10.55
N PRO A 222 -18.45 6.46 -9.43
CA PRO A 222 -19.72 5.82 -9.04
C PRO A 222 -20.90 6.79 -8.94
N CYS A 223 -20.62 8.02 -8.48
CA CYS A 223 -21.60 9.10 -8.28
C CYS A 223 -21.91 9.90 -9.56
N SER A 224 -21.34 9.57 -10.71
CA SER A 224 -21.66 10.22 -11.99
C SER A 224 -23.13 9.99 -12.37
N PRO A 225 -23.85 11.01 -12.88
CA PRO A 225 -25.17 10.83 -13.48
C PRO A 225 -25.22 9.82 -14.65
N GLN A 226 -24.06 9.54 -15.26
CA GLN A 226 -23.91 8.56 -16.34
C GLN A 226 -23.73 7.12 -15.84
N SER A 227 -23.44 6.94 -14.54
CA SER A 227 -23.43 5.65 -13.86
C SER A 227 -24.89 5.17 -13.71
N LYS A 228 -25.41 4.53 -14.75
CA LYS A 228 -26.80 4.04 -14.83
C LYS A 228 -26.87 2.53 -14.65
N TYR A 229 -27.99 2.06 -14.12
CA TYR A 229 -28.27 0.66 -13.87
C TYR A 229 -29.61 0.25 -14.51
N PRO A 230 -29.67 -0.87 -15.26
CA PRO A 230 -30.92 -1.36 -15.87
C PRO A 230 -31.80 -2.05 -14.82
N LEU A 231 -33.05 -1.60 -14.67
CA LEU A 231 -34.09 -2.34 -13.96
C LEU A 231 -34.96 -3.14 -14.94
N GLU A 232 -35.62 -4.18 -14.41
CA GLU A 232 -36.51 -5.07 -15.18
C GLU A 232 -37.54 -4.32 -16.04
N GLN A 233 -37.97 -5.00 -17.10
CA GLN A 233 -38.82 -4.47 -18.17
C GLN A 233 -40.04 -3.75 -17.60
N GLY A 234 -40.24 -2.49 -17.99
CA GLY A 234 -41.52 -1.82 -17.78
C GLY A 234 -42.65 -2.58 -18.49
N SER A 235 -43.90 -2.21 -18.20
CA SER A 235 -45.12 -2.77 -18.81
C SER A 235 -45.14 -2.82 -20.35
N ASN A 236 -44.19 -2.16 -21.01
CA ASN A 236 -44.07 -2.03 -22.47
C ASN A 236 -42.79 -2.70 -23.02
N GLY A 237 -42.08 -3.52 -22.23
CA GLY A 237 -40.83 -4.19 -22.64
C GLY A 237 -39.57 -3.33 -22.61
N ALA A 238 -39.67 -2.02 -22.38
CA ALA A 238 -38.52 -1.10 -22.33
C ALA A 238 -37.76 -1.19 -20.98
N THR A 239 -36.43 -1.32 -21.04
CA THR A 239 -35.55 -1.29 -19.86
C THR A 239 -35.49 0.12 -19.27
N LYS A 240 -36.00 0.29 -18.05
CA LYS A 240 -35.91 1.58 -17.35
C LYS A 240 -34.55 1.73 -16.69
N LEU A 241 -33.73 2.65 -17.18
CA LEU A 241 -32.45 2.99 -16.55
C LEU A 241 -32.68 3.88 -15.33
N ARG A 242 -32.04 3.56 -14.20
CA ARG A 242 -32.00 4.43 -13.00
C ARG A 242 -30.57 4.81 -12.65
N SER A 243 -30.42 5.85 -11.83
CA SER A 243 -29.13 6.21 -11.24
C SER A 243 -28.61 5.05 -10.41
N ARG A 244 -27.40 4.57 -10.74
CA ARG A 244 -26.72 3.55 -9.95
C ARG A 244 -26.27 4.11 -8.60
N TRP A 245 -25.96 5.41 -8.53
CA TRP A 245 -25.59 6.06 -7.29
C TRP A 245 -26.75 6.09 -6.28
N GLU A 246 -27.97 6.41 -6.73
CA GLU A 246 -29.16 6.33 -5.85
C GLU A 246 -29.38 4.92 -5.32
N LEU A 247 -29.11 3.90 -6.15
CA LEU A 247 -29.17 2.51 -5.72
C LEU A 247 -28.10 2.20 -4.67
N ILE A 248 -26.85 2.62 -4.88
CA ILE A 248 -25.76 2.50 -3.91
C ILE A 248 -26.13 3.16 -2.58
N GLU A 249 -26.61 4.40 -2.59
CA GLU A 249 -27.04 5.14 -1.40
C GLU A 249 -28.11 4.37 -0.63
N ASN A 250 -29.17 3.91 -1.32
CA ASN A 250 -30.26 3.18 -0.68
C ASN A 250 -29.81 1.82 -0.12
N SER A 251 -28.92 1.12 -0.83
CA SER A 251 -28.38 -0.18 -0.40
C SER A 251 -27.50 -0.04 0.85
N LEU A 252 -26.59 0.95 0.87
CA LEU A 252 -25.62 1.12 1.95
C LEU A 252 -26.21 1.81 3.20
N LEU A 253 -27.24 2.64 3.04
CA LEU A 253 -28.00 3.23 4.16
C LEU A 253 -29.03 2.26 4.76
N GLY A 254 -29.23 1.09 4.13
CA GLY A 254 -30.06 0.03 4.67
C GLY A 254 -29.48 -0.58 5.95
N PRO A 255 -30.26 -1.37 6.70
CA PRO A 255 -29.79 -2.02 7.92
C PRO A 255 -28.81 -3.16 7.56
N ILE A 256 -27.51 -2.89 7.73
CA ILE A 256 -26.44 -3.89 7.59
C ILE A 256 -25.98 -4.27 9.01
N LYS A 257 -26.23 -5.50 9.42
CA LYS A 257 -25.99 -5.99 10.79
C LYS A 257 -24.91 -7.08 10.87
N ASP A 258 -24.57 -7.67 9.73
CA ASP A 258 -23.70 -8.83 9.63
C ASP A 258 -23.08 -8.92 8.21
N SER A 259 -22.18 -9.89 8.04
CA SER A 259 -21.48 -10.18 6.79
C SER A 259 -22.47 -10.45 5.63
N HIS A 260 -23.56 -11.18 5.90
CA HIS A 260 -24.57 -11.56 4.91
C HIS A 260 -25.39 -10.38 4.40
N SER A 261 -25.84 -9.50 5.28
CA SER A 261 -26.54 -8.27 4.93
C SER A 261 -25.64 -7.27 4.20
N LEU A 262 -24.34 -7.23 4.54
CA LEU A 262 -23.34 -6.45 3.79
C LEU A 262 -23.21 -6.97 2.35
N VAL A 263 -23.04 -8.29 2.19
CA VAL A 263 -22.98 -8.92 0.85
C VAL A 263 -24.26 -8.67 0.07
N LYS A 264 -25.43 -8.78 0.71
CA LYS A 264 -26.72 -8.48 0.10
C LYS A 264 -26.76 -7.03 -0.40
N ALA A 265 -26.28 -6.06 0.39
CA ALA A 265 -26.20 -4.67 -0.04
C ALA A 265 -25.27 -4.49 -1.25
N ILE A 266 -24.07 -5.09 -1.22
CA ILE A 266 -23.10 -5.01 -2.34
C ILE A 266 -23.67 -5.58 -3.64
N ARG A 267 -24.42 -6.68 -3.56
CA ARG A 267 -25.03 -7.34 -4.73
C ARG A 267 -26.11 -6.49 -5.40
N GLN A 268 -26.84 -5.66 -4.64
CA GLN A 268 -27.97 -4.87 -5.17
C GLN A 268 -27.57 -3.96 -6.35
N TYR A 269 -26.38 -3.35 -6.31
CA TYR A 269 -25.89 -2.45 -7.37
C TYR A 269 -24.79 -3.04 -8.26
N ASN A 270 -24.44 -4.32 -8.09
CA ASN A 270 -23.49 -5.05 -8.95
C ASN A 270 -24.15 -6.10 -9.84
N GLY A 271 -25.45 -6.36 -9.66
CA GLY A 271 -26.27 -7.13 -10.59
C GLY A 271 -25.78 -8.54 -10.87
N ARG A 272 -26.03 -9.01 -12.09
CA ARG A 272 -25.68 -10.38 -12.52
C ARG A 272 -24.17 -10.67 -12.42
N VAL A 273 -23.30 -9.66 -12.54
CA VAL A 273 -21.85 -9.86 -12.42
C VAL A 273 -21.47 -10.29 -11.01
N SER A 274 -22.18 -9.80 -9.99
CA SER A 274 -21.93 -10.25 -8.61
C SER A 274 -22.43 -11.66 -8.32
N ALA A 275 -23.30 -12.24 -9.16
CA ALA A 275 -23.83 -13.60 -8.94
C ALA A 275 -22.70 -14.64 -8.83
N ILE A 276 -21.64 -14.49 -9.64
CA ILE A 276 -20.47 -15.36 -9.63
C ILE A 276 -19.44 -15.00 -8.55
N TRP A 277 -19.62 -13.89 -7.82
CA TRP A 277 -18.68 -13.52 -6.76
C TRP A 277 -18.86 -14.40 -5.53
N ASN A 278 -17.73 -14.83 -4.99
CA ASN A 278 -17.62 -15.59 -3.77
C ASN A 278 -17.23 -14.63 -2.62
N PHE A 279 -17.92 -14.74 -1.49
CA PHE A 279 -17.71 -13.93 -0.29
C PHE A 279 -17.36 -14.77 0.95
N LYS A 280 -16.97 -16.04 0.76
CA LYS A 280 -16.71 -17.00 1.85
C LYS A 280 -15.66 -16.47 2.84
N CYS A 281 -14.58 -15.87 2.34
CA CYS A 281 -13.53 -15.34 3.20
C CYS A 281 -14.03 -14.14 4.03
N LEU A 282 -14.93 -13.31 3.47
CA LEU A 282 -15.56 -12.22 4.23
C LEU A 282 -16.48 -12.74 5.34
N HIS A 283 -17.30 -13.76 5.07
CA HIS A 283 -18.15 -14.40 6.08
C HIS A 283 -17.31 -14.98 7.21
N LYS A 284 -16.36 -15.85 6.85
CA LYS A 284 -15.43 -16.47 7.79
C LYS A 284 -14.65 -15.45 8.62
N PHE A 285 -14.19 -14.35 8.02
CA PHE A 285 -13.51 -13.29 8.77
C PHE A 285 -14.35 -12.72 9.92
N PHE A 286 -15.63 -12.44 9.68
CA PHE A 286 -16.51 -11.86 10.70
C PHE A 286 -17.17 -12.87 11.64
N GLU A 287 -17.22 -14.15 11.24
CA GLU A 287 -17.92 -15.21 11.98
C GLU A 287 -16.97 -16.13 12.76
N GLU A 288 -15.74 -16.31 12.28
CA GLU A 288 -14.77 -17.28 12.83
C GLU A 288 -13.47 -16.62 13.28
N GLU A 289 -12.96 -15.60 12.56
CA GLU A 289 -11.64 -15.00 12.85
C GLU A 289 -11.69 -13.87 13.89
N LEU A 290 -12.73 -13.05 13.84
CA LEU A 290 -12.97 -12.01 14.84
C LEU A 290 -13.81 -12.56 15.99
N ASP A 291 -13.56 -12.09 17.20
CA ASP A 291 -14.47 -12.39 18.30
C ASP A 291 -15.84 -11.71 18.08
N SER A 292 -16.88 -12.21 18.76
CA SER A 292 -18.23 -11.72 18.56
C SER A 292 -18.40 -10.23 18.89
N ARG A 293 -17.63 -9.69 19.84
CA ARG A 293 -17.70 -8.26 20.22
C ARG A 293 -17.01 -7.39 19.18
N GLU A 294 -15.89 -7.84 18.63
CA GLU A 294 -15.18 -7.15 17.55
C GLU A 294 -16.02 -7.11 16.27
N SER A 295 -16.65 -8.23 15.92
CA SER A 295 -17.56 -8.34 14.79
C SER A 295 -18.78 -7.41 14.98
N GLU A 296 -19.41 -7.45 16.16
CA GLU A 296 -20.52 -6.55 16.49
C GLU A 296 -20.10 -5.06 16.43
N SER A 297 -18.95 -4.72 17.02
CA SER A 297 -18.38 -3.38 16.97
C SER A 297 -18.09 -2.93 15.54
N PHE A 298 -17.62 -3.83 14.67
CA PHE A 298 -17.46 -3.54 13.26
C PHE A 298 -18.78 -3.10 12.62
N PHE A 299 -19.84 -3.91 12.73
CA PHE A 299 -21.12 -3.62 12.05
C PHE A 299 -21.88 -2.45 12.69
N GLN A 300 -21.80 -2.26 14.01
CA GLN A 300 -22.55 -1.22 14.71
C GLN A 300 -21.84 0.13 14.73
N VAL A 301 -20.49 0.15 14.75
CA VAL A 301 -19.72 1.38 14.95
C VAL A 301 -18.87 1.73 13.74
N LEU A 302 -18.06 0.79 13.24
CA LEU A 302 -17.10 1.10 12.18
C LEU A 302 -17.74 1.18 10.79
N LEU A 303 -18.52 0.16 10.41
CA LEU A 303 -19.15 0.07 9.09
C LEU A 303 -20.02 1.31 8.77
N PRO A 304 -20.85 1.85 9.68
CA PRO A 304 -21.60 3.09 9.43
C PRO A 304 -20.69 4.28 9.12
N LYS A 305 -19.51 4.35 9.75
CA LYS A 305 -18.51 5.41 9.45
C LYS A 305 -17.87 5.20 8.08
N ILE A 306 -17.58 3.95 7.69
CA ILE A 306 -17.06 3.63 6.34
C ILE A 306 -18.12 3.97 5.28
N VAL A 307 -19.40 3.64 5.51
CA VAL A 307 -20.53 4.03 4.65
C VAL A 307 -20.62 5.56 4.54
N ALA A 308 -20.59 6.28 5.67
CA ALA A 308 -20.64 7.75 5.65
C ALA A 308 -19.47 8.36 4.88
N LEU A 309 -18.26 7.79 5.02
CA LEU A 309 -17.09 8.20 4.25
C LEU A 309 -17.26 7.90 2.76
N ALA A 310 -17.75 6.72 2.37
CA ALA A 310 -17.99 6.37 0.97
C ALA A 310 -19.03 7.29 0.31
N LEU A 311 -20.12 7.61 1.00
CA LEU A 311 -21.20 8.46 0.48
C LEU A 311 -20.84 9.95 0.45
N ARG A 312 -19.73 10.37 1.08
CA ARG A 312 -19.15 11.72 0.92
C ARG A 312 -18.42 11.93 -0.40
N LEU A 313 -18.30 10.90 -1.24
CA LEU A 313 -17.58 10.95 -2.51
C LEU A 313 -17.85 12.18 -3.38
N PRO A 314 -19.10 12.55 -3.71
CA PRO A 314 -19.36 13.74 -4.54
C PRO A 314 -19.01 15.07 -3.87
N ALA A 315 -18.85 15.09 -2.54
CA ALA A 315 -18.44 16.28 -1.78
C ALA A 315 -16.91 16.37 -1.63
N LEU A 316 -16.21 15.22 -1.58
CA LEU A 316 -14.76 15.17 -1.39
C LEU A 316 -13.98 15.10 -2.71
N ILE A 317 -14.52 14.49 -3.74
CA ILE A 317 -13.92 14.37 -5.07
C ILE A 317 -14.71 15.24 -6.04
N THR A 318 -14.36 16.53 -6.05
CA THR A 318 -15.05 17.55 -6.85
C THR A 318 -14.37 17.80 -8.20
N GLN A 319 -13.15 17.31 -8.39
CA GLN A 319 -12.41 17.32 -9.65
C GLN A 319 -12.36 15.91 -10.25
N PRO A 320 -12.55 15.75 -11.58
CA PRO A 320 -12.31 14.48 -12.26
C PRO A 320 -10.88 13.99 -12.04
N ILE A 321 -10.74 12.72 -11.69
CA ILE A 321 -9.43 12.08 -11.52
C ILE A 321 -8.94 11.62 -12.89
N PRO A 322 -7.82 12.16 -13.42
CA PRO A 322 -7.26 11.69 -14.68
C PRO A 322 -6.75 10.26 -14.53
N LEU A 323 -6.82 9.49 -15.62
CA LEU A 323 -6.12 8.23 -15.74
C LEU A 323 -4.66 8.52 -16.10
N LEU A 324 -3.72 7.99 -15.31
CA LEU A 324 -2.29 8.04 -15.58
C LEU A 324 -1.97 6.98 -16.66
N LYS A 325 -2.15 7.41 -17.91
CA LYS A 325 -2.07 6.55 -19.09
C LYS A 325 -0.65 6.22 -19.52
N TRP A 326 -0.53 5.12 -20.26
CA TRP A 326 0.70 4.71 -20.91
C TRP A 326 1.28 5.83 -21.79
N GLY A 327 2.59 6.05 -21.66
CA GLY A 327 3.35 7.03 -22.42
C GLY A 327 3.32 8.45 -21.87
N GLU A 328 2.53 8.73 -20.83
CA GLU A 328 2.35 10.08 -20.29
C GLU A 328 3.12 10.28 -18.98
N ASP A 329 3.90 11.37 -18.90
CA ASP A 329 4.51 11.84 -17.65
C ASP A 329 3.54 12.78 -16.92
N GLN A 330 2.93 12.30 -15.84
CA GLN A 330 1.82 12.97 -15.17
C GLN A 330 1.87 12.80 -13.65
N LEU A 331 1.47 13.87 -12.95
CA LEU A 331 1.33 13.90 -11.51
C LEU A 331 -0.13 14.05 -11.09
N LEU A 332 -0.50 13.33 -10.04
CA LEU A 332 -1.78 13.42 -9.37
C LEU A 332 -1.55 13.55 -7.87
N SER A 333 -1.94 14.66 -7.27
CA SER A 333 -1.92 14.85 -5.82
C SER A 333 -3.33 14.93 -5.25
N MET A 334 -3.55 14.24 -4.13
CA MET A 334 -4.83 14.22 -3.42
C MET A 334 -4.61 14.05 -1.92
N SER A 335 -5.59 14.45 -1.10
CA SER A 335 -5.48 14.29 0.34
C SER A 335 -5.69 12.83 0.77
N GLN A 336 -5.13 12.46 1.92
CA GLN A 336 -5.39 11.16 2.55
C GLN A 336 -6.89 10.92 2.77
N LEU A 337 -7.66 11.97 3.08
CA LEU A 337 -9.12 11.88 3.23
C LEU A 337 -9.82 11.53 1.90
N GLN A 338 -9.35 12.11 0.79
CA GLN A 338 -9.84 11.76 -0.55
C GLN A 338 -9.49 10.30 -0.90
N VAL A 339 -8.27 9.85 -0.58
CA VAL A 339 -7.86 8.44 -0.74
C VAL A 339 -8.76 7.51 0.07
N GLY A 340 -8.96 7.80 1.36
CA GLY A 340 -9.83 7.00 2.23
C GLY A 340 -11.27 6.91 1.72
N CYS A 341 -11.80 8.00 1.15
CA CYS A 341 -13.12 8.02 0.51
C CYS A 341 -13.19 7.12 -0.73
N LEU A 342 -12.17 7.14 -1.58
CA LEU A 342 -12.07 6.27 -2.76
C LEU A 342 -11.93 4.80 -2.36
N LEU A 343 -11.12 4.50 -1.33
CA LEU A 343 -10.95 3.14 -0.82
C LEU A 343 -12.21 2.61 -0.12
N ALA A 344 -12.97 3.46 0.57
CA ALA A 344 -14.28 3.06 1.11
C ALA A 344 -15.25 2.66 -0.03
N ASN A 345 -15.22 3.40 -1.15
CA ASN A 345 -15.98 3.04 -2.35
C ASN A 345 -15.49 1.74 -3.01
N ALA A 346 -14.18 1.48 -2.98
CA ALA A 346 -13.56 0.24 -3.46
C ALA A 346 -13.94 -0.98 -2.59
N PHE A 347 -13.95 -0.82 -1.26
CA PHE A 347 -14.39 -1.83 -0.30
C PHE A 347 -15.83 -2.28 -0.59
N PHE A 348 -16.73 -1.32 -0.82
CA PHE A 348 -18.12 -1.59 -1.21
C PHE A 348 -18.30 -1.98 -2.69
N CYS A 349 -17.23 -2.14 -3.45
CA CYS A 349 -17.27 -2.56 -4.85
C CYS A 349 -18.15 -1.66 -5.75
N THR A 350 -18.06 -0.34 -5.58
CA THR A 350 -18.95 0.62 -6.25
C THR A 350 -18.45 1.07 -7.63
N PHE A 351 -17.15 0.96 -7.92
CA PHE A 351 -16.58 1.47 -9.17
C PHE A 351 -17.17 0.76 -10.41
N PRO A 352 -17.86 1.47 -11.31
CA PRO A 352 -18.45 0.90 -12.52
C PRO A 352 -17.36 0.50 -13.52
N ARG A 353 -17.66 -0.45 -14.42
CA ARG A 353 -16.77 -0.93 -15.50
C ARG A 353 -15.47 -1.60 -15.04
N ARG A 354 -15.28 -1.85 -13.75
CA ARG A 354 -14.06 -2.45 -13.16
C ARG A 354 -14.19 -3.91 -12.73
N ASN A 355 -15.23 -4.61 -13.20
CA ASN A 355 -15.63 -5.92 -12.69
C ASN A 355 -15.62 -7.04 -13.76
N THR A 356 -15.24 -6.72 -15.00
CA THR A 356 -15.19 -7.70 -16.09
C THR A 356 -13.76 -8.12 -16.35
N LEU A 357 -13.56 -9.43 -16.55
CA LEU A 357 -12.25 -10.01 -16.90
C LEU A 357 -12.05 -10.14 -18.42
N LYS A 358 -12.96 -9.58 -19.23
CA LYS A 358 -12.84 -9.64 -20.68
C LYS A 358 -11.66 -8.77 -21.14
N SER A 359 -10.78 -9.35 -21.94
CA SER A 359 -9.58 -8.69 -22.48
C SER A 359 -9.88 -7.47 -23.33
N ASN A 360 -11.06 -7.41 -23.97
CA ASN A 360 -11.51 -6.27 -24.76
C ASN A 360 -12.30 -5.20 -23.97
N SER A 361 -12.28 -5.26 -22.64
CA SER A 361 -12.98 -4.26 -21.81
C SER A 361 -12.20 -2.94 -21.70
N GLU A 362 -12.93 -1.84 -21.46
CA GLU A 362 -12.36 -0.47 -21.36
C GLU A 362 -11.19 -0.37 -20.38
N TYR A 363 -11.19 -1.17 -19.31
CA TYR A 363 -10.20 -1.15 -18.23
C TYR A 363 -9.34 -2.42 -18.18
N ALA A 364 -9.25 -3.20 -19.26
CA ALA A 364 -8.47 -4.45 -19.29
C ALA A 364 -6.96 -4.24 -19.00
N ASN A 365 -6.45 -3.05 -19.29
CA ASN A 365 -5.09 -2.60 -19.02
C ASN A 365 -4.93 -1.86 -17.68
N TYR A 366 -5.92 -1.91 -16.77
CA TYR A 366 -5.84 -1.37 -15.41
C TYR A 366 -5.96 -2.50 -14.38
N PRO A 367 -5.32 -2.39 -13.20
CA PRO A 367 -5.49 -3.37 -12.13
C PRO A 367 -6.93 -3.39 -11.58
N ASP A 368 -7.31 -4.47 -10.91
CA ASP A 368 -8.56 -4.53 -10.15
C ASP A 368 -8.58 -3.47 -9.03
N ILE A 369 -9.69 -2.77 -8.82
CA ILE A 369 -9.84 -1.81 -7.69
C ILE A 369 -10.91 -2.23 -6.69
N ASN A 370 -11.98 -2.90 -7.11
CA ASN A 370 -13.04 -3.34 -6.21
C ASN A 370 -12.58 -4.56 -5.39
N PHE A 371 -12.97 -4.63 -4.11
CA PHE A 371 -12.41 -5.59 -3.14
C PHE A 371 -13.03 -6.98 -3.22
N ASN A 372 -13.90 -7.26 -4.19
CA ASN A 372 -14.63 -8.53 -4.29
C ASN A 372 -13.73 -9.78 -4.31
N ARG A 373 -12.50 -9.67 -4.81
CA ARG A 373 -11.52 -10.78 -4.81
C ARG A 373 -10.80 -10.96 -3.48
N LEU A 374 -10.74 -9.92 -2.64
CA LEU A 374 -10.21 -10.02 -1.27
C LEU A 374 -11.20 -10.79 -0.40
N PHE A 375 -12.49 -10.68 -0.70
CA PHE A 375 -13.59 -11.35 -0.01
C PHE A 375 -13.77 -12.82 -0.40
N SER A 376 -13.12 -13.29 -1.47
CA SER A 376 -13.32 -14.64 -2.01
C SER A 376 -12.50 -15.70 -1.30
N GLY A 377 -13.01 -16.94 -1.25
CA GLY A 377 -12.28 -18.15 -0.81
C GLY A 377 -12.60 -19.35 -1.73
N PRO A 378 -12.03 -20.55 -1.49
CA PRO A 378 -11.17 -20.91 -0.36
C PRO A 378 -9.67 -20.78 -0.59
N SER A 379 -9.21 -20.42 -1.79
CA SER A 379 -7.77 -20.25 -2.01
C SER A 379 -7.22 -19.07 -1.19
N ASP A 380 -6.07 -19.30 -0.57
CA ASP A 380 -5.28 -18.26 0.11
C ASP A 380 -6.01 -17.60 1.29
N GLU A 381 -6.96 -18.30 1.92
CA GLU A 381 -7.80 -17.79 3.02
C GLU A 381 -6.96 -17.18 4.15
N ALA A 382 -5.92 -17.88 4.63
CA ALA A 382 -5.07 -17.42 5.73
C ALA A 382 -4.47 -16.02 5.46
N ARG A 383 -3.88 -15.83 4.27
CA ARG A 383 -3.35 -14.52 3.85
C ARG A 383 -4.43 -13.44 3.81
N LYS A 384 -5.61 -13.78 3.29
CA LYS A 384 -6.72 -12.82 3.15
C LYS A 384 -7.29 -12.39 4.51
N MET A 385 -7.32 -13.26 5.52
CA MET A 385 -7.73 -12.88 6.88
C MET A 385 -6.83 -11.78 7.45
N GLU A 386 -5.51 -11.96 7.33
CA GLU A 386 -4.52 -11.00 7.82
C GLU A 386 -4.58 -9.67 7.04
N LYS A 387 -4.84 -9.73 5.73
CA LYS A 387 -5.11 -8.54 4.92
C LYS A 387 -6.39 -7.82 5.35
N LEU A 388 -7.46 -8.55 5.66
CA LEU A 388 -8.71 -7.95 6.14
C LEU A 388 -8.50 -7.23 7.48
N LYS A 389 -7.68 -7.78 8.40
CA LYS A 389 -7.25 -7.08 9.63
C LYS A 389 -6.57 -5.74 9.32
N CYS A 390 -5.64 -5.72 8.36
CA CYS A 390 -4.96 -4.51 7.90
C CYS A 390 -5.94 -3.44 7.36
N ILE A 391 -6.90 -3.85 6.53
CA ILE A 391 -7.91 -2.96 5.93
C ILE A 391 -8.88 -2.43 6.99
N VAL A 392 -9.34 -3.28 7.91
CA VAL A 392 -10.21 -2.88 9.03
C VAL A 392 -9.49 -1.88 9.93
N ASN A 393 -8.21 -2.10 10.25
CA ASN A 393 -7.44 -1.16 11.06
C ASN A 393 -7.27 0.20 10.37
N TYR A 394 -6.96 0.21 9.07
CA TYR A 394 -6.89 1.44 8.28
C TYR A 394 -8.18 2.26 8.38
N PHE A 395 -9.33 1.65 8.08
CA PHE A 395 -10.61 2.33 8.18
C PHE A 395 -10.94 2.78 9.61
N ARG A 396 -10.61 1.96 10.62
CA ARG A 396 -10.76 2.33 12.04
C ARG A 396 -10.00 3.61 12.35
N ARG A 397 -8.76 3.74 11.89
CA ARG A 397 -7.93 4.92 12.12
C ARG A 397 -8.46 6.16 11.41
N ILE A 398 -8.68 6.09 10.10
CA ILE A 398 -9.06 7.29 9.32
C ILE A 398 -10.49 7.78 9.59
N THR A 399 -11.36 6.92 10.13
CA THR A 399 -12.72 7.33 10.54
C THR A 399 -12.81 7.75 12.00
N LYS A 400 -11.82 7.39 12.83
CA LYS A 400 -11.67 7.92 14.19
C LYS A 400 -11.12 9.35 14.16
N GLN A 401 -10.12 9.59 13.32
CA GLN A 401 -9.52 10.91 13.12
C GLN A 401 -9.29 11.12 11.63
N GLU A 402 -9.93 12.15 11.08
CA GLU A 402 -9.76 12.46 9.65
C GLU A 402 -8.29 12.78 9.34
N PRO A 403 -7.69 12.09 8.35
CA PRO A 403 -6.29 12.30 8.03
C PRO A 403 -6.11 13.62 7.27
N THR A 404 -5.05 14.35 7.61
CA THR A 404 -4.80 15.71 7.13
C THR A 404 -3.63 15.78 6.14
N GLY A 405 -3.06 14.66 5.73
CA GLY A 405 -1.90 14.63 4.84
C GLY A 405 -2.26 14.59 3.37
N MET A 406 -1.21 14.62 2.55
CA MET A 406 -1.27 14.55 1.09
C MET A 406 -0.51 13.33 0.58
N LEU A 407 -0.95 12.82 -0.58
CA LEU A 407 -0.17 11.90 -1.40
C LEU A 407 0.03 12.51 -2.79
N THR A 408 1.17 12.20 -3.41
CA THR A 408 1.44 12.48 -4.82
C THR A 408 1.78 11.18 -5.53
N PHE A 409 1.12 10.93 -6.66
CA PHE A 409 1.36 9.83 -7.57
C PHE A 409 1.96 10.41 -8.85
N HIS A 410 3.17 10.00 -9.22
CA HIS A 410 3.87 10.45 -10.42
C HIS A 410 4.11 9.25 -11.32
N ARG A 411 3.33 9.12 -12.40
CA ARG A 411 3.69 8.23 -13.50
C ARG A 411 4.82 8.90 -14.26
N ARG A 412 6.00 8.31 -14.20
CA ARG A 412 7.19 8.83 -14.86
C ARG A 412 7.48 7.99 -16.08
N CYS A 413 7.78 8.65 -17.19
CA CYS A 413 8.15 8.00 -18.44
C CYS A 413 9.54 8.45 -18.87
N LEU A 414 10.45 7.49 -19.07
CA LEU A 414 11.77 7.76 -19.63
C LEU A 414 11.63 7.98 -21.14
N THR A 415 11.73 9.24 -21.57
CA THR A 415 11.59 9.64 -22.99
C THR A 415 12.64 8.96 -23.87
N GLU A 416 13.92 9.08 -23.48
CA GLU A 416 15.04 8.51 -24.20
C GLU A 416 15.77 7.47 -23.33
N PRO A 417 15.97 6.24 -23.82
CA PRO A 417 16.81 5.24 -23.16
C PRO A 417 18.22 5.77 -22.91
N TYR A 418 18.85 5.36 -21.80
CA TYR A 418 20.25 5.71 -21.55
C TYR A 418 21.18 4.86 -22.42
N GLU A 419 22.24 5.46 -22.97
CA GLU A 419 23.28 4.74 -23.70
C GLU A 419 24.32 4.17 -22.72
N TRP A 420 24.18 2.88 -22.41
CA TRP A 420 24.95 2.21 -21.37
C TRP A 420 26.39 1.91 -21.80
N SER A 421 26.60 1.46 -23.04
CA SER A 421 27.88 0.92 -23.48
C SER A 421 29.01 1.96 -23.50
N SER A 422 28.71 3.19 -23.91
CA SER A 422 29.69 4.27 -23.99
C SER A 422 29.92 5.00 -22.65
N SER A 423 29.21 4.63 -21.58
CA SER A 423 29.23 5.35 -20.31
C SER A 423 30.60 5.28 -19.62
N LYS A 424 31.19 6.43 -19.33
CA LYS A 424 32.45 6.55 -18.56
C LYS A 424 32.24 6.84 -17.07
N HIS A 425 30.99 6.88 -16.61
CA HIS A 425 30.67 7.06 -15.19
C HIS A 425 31.24 5.93 -14.35
N LYS A 426 31.80 6.27 -13.19
CA LYS A 426 32.24 5.31 -12.18
C LYS A 426 31.04 4.75 -11.40
N LEU A 427 31.24 3.57 -10.81
CA LEU A 427 30.25 2.98 -9.91
C LEU A 427 30.11 3.85 -8.66
N GLY A 428 28.86 4.11 -8.26
CA GLY A 428 28.50 4.88 -7.07
C GLY A 428 28.62 4.06 -5.78
N ASN A 429 28.34 4.69 -4.64
CA ASN A 429 28.48 4.03 -3.35
C ASN A 429 27.41 2.94 -3.16
N LEU A 430 27.85 1.77 -2.68
CA LEU A 430 27.00 0.64 -2.31
C LEU A 430 27.19 0.28 -0.84
N PHE A 431 26.08 0.17 -0.11
CA PHE A 431 26.01 -0.50 1.17
C PHE A 431 25.14 -1.76 1.02
N VAL A 432 25.62 -2.90 1.53
CA VAL A 432 24.90 -4.18 1.46
C VAL A 432 24.68 -4.68 2.88
N SER A 433 23.47 -5.11 3.22
CA SER A 433 23.14 -5.72 4.52
C SER A 433 22.46 -7.07 4.34
N GLU A 434 22.82 -8.04 5.19
CA GLU A 434 22.11 -9.32 5.26
C GLU A 434 20.77 -9.21 5.98
N SER A 435 20.62 -8.24 6.87
CA SER A 435 19.43 -8.02 7.69
C SER A 435 18.82 -6.65 7.43
N GLY A 436 17.59 -6.46 7.91
CA GLY A 436 16.82 -5.24 7.73
C GLY A 436 15.86 -5.31 6.54
N PHE A 437 15.01 -4.30 6.46
CA PHE A 437 13.91 -4.16 5.54
C PHE A 437 13.95 -2.79 4.87
N ILE A 438 13.42 -2.74 3.65
CA ILE A 438 13.39 -1.51 2.84
C ILE A 438 12.57 -0.42 3.54
N GLU A 439 11.42 -0.76 4.10
CA GLU A 439 10.50 0.18 4.71
C GLU A 439 10.97 0.75 6.05
N ARG A 440 11.79 0.00 6.78
CA ARG A 440 12.25 0.34 8.13
C ARG A 440 13.62 1.02 8.09
N GLU A 441 14.66 0.27 7.74
CA GLU A 441 16.03 0.79 7.68
C GLU A 441 16.22 1.78 6.50
N GLY A 442 15.36 1.73 5.50
CA GLY A 442 15.31 2.68 4.38
C GLY A 442 14.43 3.91 4.61
N GLN A 443 14.03 4.22 5.86
CA GLN A 443 13.26 5.44 6.15
C GLN A 443 13.95 6.71 5.60
N GLY A 444 13.21 7.53 4.87
CA GLY A 444 13.72 8.74 4.21
C GLY A 444 14.54 8.49 2.92
N MET A 445 14.75 7.25 2.51
CA MET A 445 15.34 6.90 1.21
C MET A 445 14.25 6.76 0.16
N LEU A 446 14.62 6.66 -1.13
CA LEU A 446 13.70 6.14 -2.14
C LEU A 446 13.58 4.62 -1.95
N GLN A 447 12.40 4.17 -1.55
CA GLN A 447 12.12 2.78 -1.25
C GLN A 447 11.59 2.06 -2.49
N VAL A 448 12.24 0.96 -2.87
CA VAL A 448 11.82 0.19 -4.05
C VAL A 448 10.68 -0.76 -3.70
N ASP A 449 9.59 -0.66 -4.45
CA ASP A 449 8.52 -1.63 -4.54
C ASP A 449 8.78 -2.55 -5.74
N PHE A 450 8.89 -3.86 -5.46
CA PHE A 450 9.17 -4.91 -6.45
C PHE A 450 7.91 -5.26 -7.20
N ALA A 451 7.45 -4.29 -7.99
CA ALA A 451 6.09 -4.24 -8.47
C ALA A 451 5.77 -5.28 -9.55
N ASN A 452 4.48 -5.56 -9.70
CA ASN A 452 3.92 -6.03 -10.96
C ASN A 452 3.68 -4.83 -11.90
N LYS A 453 3.71 -5.05 -13.23
CA LYS A 453 3.35 -3.99 -14.19
C LYS A 453 1.95 -3.44 -13.94
N PHE A 454 1.04 -4.26 -13.41
CA PHE A 454 -0.21 -3.83 -12.81
C PHE A 454 0.02 -3.53 -11.33
N ILE A 455 0.21 -2.25 -11.01
CA ILE A 455 0.57 -1.77 -9.67
C ILE A 455 -0.24 -2.44 -8.53
N GLY A 456 0.44 -2.83 -7.47
CA GLY A 456 -0.11 -3.55 -6.33
C GLY A 456 -0.37 -5.04 -6.58
N GLY A 457 -0.02 -5.57 -7.76
CA GLY A 457 -0.07 -7.00 -8.06
C GLY A 457 -1.37 -7.68 -7.63
N GLY A 458 -1.22 -8.72 -6.81
CA GLY A 458 -2.29 -9.51 -6.23
C GLY A 458 -2.84 -9.00 -4.90
N VAL A 459 -2.68 -7.71 -4.56
CA VAL A 459 -3.02 -7.15 -3.23
C VAL A 459 -4.47 -7.41 -2.83
N LEU A 460 -5.40 -7.24 -3.78
CA LEU A 460 -6.83 -7.54 -3.59
C LEU A 460 -7.20 -9.00 -3.88
N GLY A 461 -6.23 -9.90 -3.99
CA GLY A 461 -6.41 -11.33 -4.22
C GLY A 461 -5.47 -12.14 -3.32
N GLY A 462 -4.91 -13.23 -3.86
CA GLY A 462 -4.01 -14.13 -3.11
C GLY A 462 -2.58 -13.61 -2.93
N GLY A 463 -2.07 -12.71 -3.78
CA GLY A 463 -0.66 -12.28 -3.74
C GLY A 463 -0.27 -11.69 -2.39
N CYS A 464 0.84 -12.11 -1.80
CA CYS A 464 1.24 -11.65 -0.46
C CYS A 464 2.77 -11.64 -0.31
N VAL A 465 3.45 -11.12 -1.32
CA VAL A 465 4.91 -10.95 -1.32
C VAL A 465 5.23 -9.47 -1.05
N GLN A 466 6.44 -9.02 -1.38
CA GLN A 466 6.94 -7.69 -1.00
C GLN A 466 5.99 -6.54 -1.40
N GLU A 467 5.49 -6.50 -2.64
CA GLU A 467 4.58 -5.46 -3.12
C GLU A 467 3.26 -5.46 -2.33
N GLU A 468 2.58 -6.60 -2.23
CA GLU A 468 1.28 -6.65 -1.57
C GLU A 468 1.38 -6.42 -0.06
N ILE A 469 2.47 -6.86 0.58
CA ILE A 469 2.74 -6.58 2.00
C ILE A 469 2.93 -5.07 2.19
N ARG A 470 3.69 -4.40 1.32
CA ARG A 470 3.86 -2.93 1.40
C ARG A 470 2.52 -2.20 1.26
N PHE A 471 1.64 -2.68 0.38
CA PHE A 471 0.30 -2.13 0.22
C PHE A 471 -0.63 -2.44 1.41
N MET A 472 -0.38 -3.49 2.19
CA MET A 472 -1.11 -3.75 3.44
C MET A 472 -0.58 -2.92 4.61
N MET A 473 0.73 -2.69 4.67
CA MET A 473 1.35 -1.76 5.63
C MET A 473 0.84 -0.33 5.40
N CYS A 474 0.74 0.08 4.14
CA CYS A 474 0.28 1.41 3.72
C CYS A 474 -0.93 1.30 2.76
N PRO A 475 -2.17 1.05 3.25
CA PRO A 475 -3.35 0.83 2.39
C PRO A 475 -3.69 1.96 1.42
N GLU A 476 -3.22 3.18 1.67
CA GLU A 476 -3.35 4.31 0.76
C GLU A 476 -2.75 4.05 -0.63
N LEU A 477 -1.75 3.16 -0.73
CA LEU A 477 -1.14 2.76 -2.01
C LEU A 477 -2.14 2.06 -2.96
N ILE A 478 -3.15 1.36 -2.41
CA ILE A 478 -4.15 0.62 -3.19
C ILE A 478 -4.91 1.54 -4.14
N VAL A 479 -5.08 2.82 -3.81
CA VAL A 479 -5.82 3.77 -4.66
C VAL A 479 -5.15 4.00 -6.01
N SER A 480 -3.82 3.78 -6.12
CA SER A 480 -3.09 3.88 -7.39
C SER A 480 -3.67 2.98 -8.48
N ARG A 481 -4.24 1.83 -8.09
CA ARG A 481 -4.91 0.86 -8.98
C ARG A 481 -6.15 1.43 -9.66
N LEU A 482 -6.76 2.47 -9.09
CA LEU A 482 -7.94 3.10 -9.65
C LEU A 482 -7.63 3.83 -10.95
N PHE A 483 -6.46 4.46 -11.05
CA PHE A 483 -6.14 5.41 -12.12
C PHE A 483 -4.82 5.13 -12.84
N THR A 484 -4.03 4.14 -12.45
CA THR A 484 -2.74 3.83 -13.10
C THR A 484 -2.90 2.69 -14.09
N GLU A 485 -2.65 2.97 -15.38
CA GLU A 485 -2.56 1.94 -16.42
C GLU A 485 -1.35 1.03 -16.19
N ALA A 486 -1.34 -0.18 -16.74
CA ALA A 486 -0.17 -1.06 -16.73
C ALA A 486 1.12 -0.31 -17.14
N LEU A 487 2.20 -0.50 -16.38
CA LEU A 487 3.49 0.14 -16.62
C LEU A 487 4.17 -0.49 -17.85
N GLY A 488 4.59 0.36 -18.80
CA GLY A 488 5.42 -0.03 -19.93
C GLY A 488 6.89 -0.18 -19.54
N SER A 489 7.73 -0.72 -20.43
CA SER A 489 9.15 -1.02 -20.15
C SER A 489 10.02 0.18 -19.73
N ARG A 490 9.56 1.41 -19.97
CA ARG A 490 10.27 2.66 -19.66
C ARG A 490 9.52 3.55 -18.67
N GLU A 491 8.59 2.97 -17.92
CA GLU A 491 7.72 3.72 -17.02
C GLU A 491 7.79 3.19 -15.60
N VAL A 492 7.58 4.06 -14.63
CA VAL A 492 7.45 3.71 -13.21
C VAL A 492 6.33 4.51 -12.59
N LEU A 493 5.88 4.10 -11.42
CA LEU A 493 5.03 4.93 -10.56
C LEU A 493 5.80 5.30 -9.30
N VAL A 494 5.99 6.60 -9.08
CA VAL A 494 6.55 7.12 -7.82
C VAL A 494 5.41 7.63 -6.95
N ILE A 495 5.35 7.16 -5.70
CA ILE A 495 4.33 7.54 -4.73
C ILE A 495 5.01 8.21 -3.53
N THR A 496 4.67 9.46 -3.26
CA THR A 496 5.20 10.22 -2.12
C THR A 496 4.10 10.54 -1.13
N GLY A 497 4.33 10.30 0.15
CA GLY A 497 3.43 10.73 1.23
C GLY A 497 2.60 9.65 1.90
N ALA A 498 2.72 8.39 1.47
CA ALA A 498 1.98 7.29 2.06
C ALA A 498 2.33 7.10 3.54
N GLU A 499 1.29 6.94 4.38
CA GLU A 499 1.41 6.63 5.79
C GLU A 499 1.35 5.11 6.03
N GLN A 500 2.18 4.61 6.93
CA GLN A 500 2.07 3.25 7.44
C GLN A 500 1.02 3.18 8.56
N PHE A 501 0.06 2.28 8.42
CA PHE A 501 -1.02 2.08 9.39
C PHE A 501 -0.90 0.76 10.13
N ASN A 502 -0.19 -0.22 9.57
CA ASN A 502 -0.16 -1.57 10.08
C ASN A 502 1.27 -2.01 10.40
N ALA A 503 1.46 -2.57 11.60
CA ALA A 503 2.61 -3.37 11.93
C ALA A 503 2.34 -4.80 11.46
N THR A 504 3.28 -5.38 10.73
CA THR A 504 3.13 -6.70 10.12
C THR A 504 4.38 -7.54 10.35
N SER A 505 4.24 -8.85 10.19
CA SER A 505 5.34 -9.81 10.27
C SER A 505 5.17 -10.92 9.24
N GLY A 506 6.22 -11.70 9.03
CA GLY A 506 6.18 -12.84 8.12
C GLY A 506 6.06 -12.43 6.65
N TYR A 507 5.98 -13.44 5.79
CA TYR A 507 6.02 -13.27 4.34
C TYR A 507 5.22 -14.39 3.67
N ALA A 508 4.57 -14.11 2.54
CA ALA A 508 3.70 -15.06 1.84
C ALA A 508 2.68 -15.71 2.78
N ASP A 509 2.66 -17.04 2.88
CA ASP A 509 1.71 -17.78 3.72
C ASP A 509 1.89 -17.54 5.23
N LYS A 510 3.04 -16.99 5.65
CA LYS A 510 3.31 -16.62 7.06
C LYS A 510 3.00 -15.16 7.37
N PHE A 511 2.50 -14.40 6.39
CA PHE A 511 2.13 -13.01 6.60
C PHE A 511 1.09 -12.90 7.72
N ALA A 512 1.34 -12.02 8.68
CA ALA A 512 0.43 -11.75 9.79
C ALA A 512 0.40 -10.25 10.10
N TRP A 513 -0.81 -9.73 10.29
CA TRP A 513 -1.02 -8.45 10.94
C TRP A 513 -0.66 -8.59 12.42
N LYS A 514 0.07 -7.61 12.96
CA LYS A 514 0.50 -7.61 14.36
C LYS A 514 -0.27 -6.58 15.19
N ASP A 515 -0.26 -5.34 14.74
CA ASP A 515 -0.87 -4.23 15.49
C ASP A 515 -1.10 -3.00 14.60
N ASP A 516 -1.74 -1.99 15.16
CA ASP A 516 -1.71 -0.63 14.67
C ASP A 516 -0.27 -0.08 14.64
N PHE A 517 0.04 0.72 13.62
CA PHE A 517 1.31 1.42 13.52
C PHE A 517 1.10 2.93 13.56
N LYS A 518 1.82 3.59 14.46
CA LYS A 518 1.88 5.06 14.55
C LYS A 518 3.07 5.54 13.75
N ASP A 519 2.79 6.11 12.58
CA ASP A 519 3.81 6.62 11.69
C ASP A 519 4.28 8.03 12.12
N ASP A 520 5.49 8.06 12.68
CA ASP A 520 6.17 9.27 13.13
C ASP A 520 7.07 9.90 12.04
N VAL A 521 7.06 9.37 10.80
CA VAL A 521 7.82 9.96 9.70
C VAL A 521 7.38 11.43 9.49
N PRO A 522 8.32 12.40 9.48
CA PRO A 522 7.96 13.81 9.36
C PRO A 522 7.28 14.11 8.02
N ARG A 523 6.50 15.19 7.99
CA ARG A 523 5.88 15.68 6.77
C ARG A 523 6.73 16.75 6.08
N ASP A 524 6.70 16.75 4.76
CA ASP A 524 7.27 17.82 3.95
C ASP A 524 6.35 19.07 3.94
N PRO A 525 6.79 20.20 3.35
CA PRO A 525 5.98 21.42 3.27
C PRO A 525 4.64 21.27 2.52
N TRP A 526 4.46 20.17 1.78
CA TRP A 526 3.23 19.80 1.08
C TRP A 526 2.35 18.84 1.87
N GLU A 527 2.62 18.67 3.16
CA GLU A 527 1.87 17.80 4.08
C GLU A 527 1.93 16.31 3.69
N ARG A 528 2.94 15.90 2.91
CA ARG A 528 3.21 14.49 2.56
C ARG A 528 4.20 13.92 3.56
N ARG A 529 3.98 12.69 4.05
CA ARG A 529 5.04 11.98 4.79
C ARG A 529 6.31 11.91 3.94
N CYS A 530 7.49 12.05 4.56
CA CYS A 530 8.80 11.91 3.90
C CYS A 530 9.12 10.44 3.57
N THR A 531 8.14 9.74 3.01
CA THR A 531 8.17 8.37 2.51
C THR A 531 7.96 8.45 1.01
N GLU A 532 8.97 8.05 0.24
CA GLU A 532 8.93 8.01 -1.22
C GLU A 532 9.15 6.56 -1.67
N ILE A 533 8.19 6.04 -2.43
CA ILE A 533 8.17 4.66 -2.91
C ILE A 533 8.20 4.68 -4.43
N VAL A 534 9.04 3.86 -5.06
CA VAL A 534 9.01 3.65 -6.50
C VAL A 534 8.58 2.23 -6.83
N ALA A 535 7.47 2.10 -7.53
CA ALA A 535 7.02 0.86 -8.10
C ALA A 535 7.65 0.67 -9.49
N MET A 536 8.48 -0.35 -9.61
CA MET A 536 9.13 -0.73 -10.85
C MET A 536 9.06 -2.25 -11.06
N ASP A 537 8.51 -2.67 -12.20
CA ASP A 537 8.30 -4.07 -12.51
C ASP A 537 9.51 -4.70 -13.20
N ALA A 538 9.99 -5.84 -12.68
CA ALA A 538 11.02 -6.65 -13.34
C ALA A 538 10.39 -7.55 -14.42
N LEU A 539 11.19 -8.05 -15.36
CA LEU A 539 10.74 -9.11 -16.26
C LEU A 539 10.61 -10.42 -15.48
N CYS A 540 9.58 -11.20 -15.81
CA CYS A 540 9.42 -12.57 -15.33
C CYS A 540 10.05 -13.53 -16.33
N PHE A 541 11.00 -14.36 -15.89
CA PHE A 541 11.75 -15.25 -16.77
C PHE A 541 11.31 -16.71 -16.59
N ALA A 542 10.66 -17.27 -17.61
CA ALA A 542 10.39 -18.71 -17.66
C ALA A 542 11.70 -19.52 -17.77
N LYS A 543 12.66 -18.99 -18.54
CA LYS A 543 13.99 -19.56 -18.78
C LYS A 543 15.06 -18.64 -18.17
N PRO A 544 15.72 -19.03 -17.07
CA PRO A 544 16.66 -18.15 -16.35
C PRO A 544 17.77 -17.55 -17.22
N GLN A 545 18.27 -18.28 -18.22
CA GLN A 545 19.32 -17.81 -19.12
C GLN A 545 18.91 -16.61 -20.00
N GLU A 546 17.62 -16.38 -20.22
CA GLU A 546 17.16 -15.30 -21.11
C GLU A 546 17.41 -13.91 -20.51
N GLN A 547 17.53 -13.82 -19.19
CA GLN A 547 17.78 -12.55 -18.50
C GLN A 547 19.12 -11.91 -18.88
N TYR A 548 20.09 -12.72 -19.30
CA TYR A 548 21.41 -12.23 -19.72
C TYR A 548 21.42 -11.69 -21.14
N ARG A 549 20.36 -11.89 -21.94
CA ARG A 549 20.30 -11.32 -23.29
C ARG A 549 20.46 -9.80 -23.23
N PRO A 550 21.27 -9.17 -24.11
CA PRO A 550 21.53 -7.73 -24.05
C PRO A 550 20.28 -6.86 -24.01
N ASN A 551 19.22 -7.24 -24.76
CA ASN A 551 17.95 -6.51 -24.74
C ASN A 551 17.25 -6.56 -23.38
N ASN A 552 17.31 -7.70 -22.69
CA ASN A 552 16.71 -7.86 -21.36
C ASN A 552 17.51 -7.12 -20.29
N ILE A 553 18.86 -7.18 -20.34
CA ILE A 553 19.72 -6.37 -19.47
C ILE A 553 19.42 -4.88 -19.66
N ARG A 554 19.36 -4.40 -20.91
CA ARG A 554 19.06 -3.00 -21.23
C ARG A 554 17.66 -2.58 -20.76
N ARG A 555 16.66 -3.46 -20.90
CA ARG A 555 15.30 -3.22 -20.40
C ARG A 555 15.31 -2.99 -18.89
N GLU A 556 15.94 -3.89 -18.14
CA GLU A 556 15.99 -3.82 -16.67
C GLU A 556 16.79 -2.61 -16.19
N LEU A 557 17.91 -2.29 -16.86
CA LEU A 557 18.70 -1.09 -16.59
C LEU A 557 17.88 0.19 -16.80
N ASN A 558 17.17 0.31 -17.92
CA ASN A 558 16.33 1.49 -18.21
C ASN A 558 15.15 1.61 -17.26
N LYS A 559 14.54 0.49 -16.84
CA LYS A 559 13.47 0.45 -15.85
C LYS A 559 13.97 0.96 -14.48
N ALA A 560 15.07 0.40 -13.99
CA ALA A 560 15.68 0.83 -12.74
C ALA A 560 16.13 2.31 -12.81
N TYR A 561 16.76 2.72 -13.92
CA TYR A 561 17.17 4.10 -14.14
C TYR A 561 15.98 5.06 -14.14
N CYS A 562 14.88 4.73 -14.81
CA CYS A 562 13.66 5.53 -14.77
C CYS A 562 13.15 5.70 -13.33
N GLY A 563 13.16 4.63 -12.54
CA GLY A 563 12.81 4.64 -11.12
C GLY A 563 13.71 5.52 -10.27
N PHE A 564 15.01 5.42 -10.48
CA PHE A 564 16.02 6.12 -9.69
C PHE A 564 16.27 7.55 -10.15
N PHE A 565 15.81 7.88 -11.36
CA PHE A 565 16.06 9.15 -12.02
C PHE A 565 15.78 10.33 -11.09
N CYS A 566 16.73 11.26 -11.09
CA CYS A 566 16.63 12.51 -10.39
C CYS A 566 16.92 13.63 -11.41
N PRO A 567 16.06 14.66 -11.50
CA PRO A 567 16.30 15.76 -12.44
C PRO A 567 17.70 16.38 -12.22
N PRO A 568 18.44 16.72 -13.29
CA PRO A 568 19.80 17.24 -13.19
C PRO A 568 19.92 18.52 -12.35
N GLU A 569 18.85 19.33 -12.32
CA GLU A 569 18.77 20.58 -11.58
C GLU A 569 18.85 20.37 -10.07
N ILE A 570 18.60 19.13 -9.62
CA ILE A 570 18.65 18.82 -8.21
C ILE A 570 20.09 18.47 -7.81
N PRO A 571 20.70 19.23 -6.88
CA PRO A 571 22.06 18.97 -6.44
C PRO A 571 22.22 17.56 -5.87
N HIS A 572 23.39 16.96 -6.06
CA HIS A 572 23.71 15.63 -5.54
C HIS A 572 23.47 15.52 -4.02
N ALA A 573 23.80 16.58 -3.27
CA ALA A 573 23.56 16.68 -1.83
C ALA A 573 22.08 16.60 -1.43
N GLN A 574 21.15 16.75 -2.39
CA GLN A 574 19.71 16.65 -2.18
C GLN A 574 19.07 15.39 -2.75
N ARG A 575 19.88 14.40 -3.14
CA ARG A 575 19.41 13.12 -3.64
C ARG A 575 19.54 12.10 -2.51
N SER A 576 18.41 11.65 -1.96
CA SER A 576 18.42 10.58 -0.96
C SER A 576 19.01 9.31 -1.55
N ALA A 577 19.52 8.41 -0.71
CA ALA A 577 19.90 7.07 -1.15
C ALA A 577 18.68 6.28 -1.63
N ILE A 578 18.94 5.14 -2.26
CA ILE A 578 17.92 4.16 -2.68
C ILE A 578 17.98 2.98 -1.70
N ALA A 579 16.84 2.56 -1.16
CA ALA A 579 16.69 1.34 -0.38
C ALA A 579 16.03 0.27 -1.24
N THR A 580 16.75 -0.81 -1.53
CA THR A 580 16.30 -1.89 -2.42
C THR A 580 16.81 -3.26 -1.95
N GLY A 581 16.60 -4.30 -2.75
CA GLY A 581 17.13 -5.64 -2.54
C GLY A 581 16.96 -6.50 -3.80
N ASN A 582 16.58 -7.76 -3.60
CA ASN A 582 16.43 -8.81 -4.61
C ASN A 582 15.24 -8.60 -5.58
N TRP A 583 15.24 -7.46 -6.28
CA TRP A 583 14.21 -7.04 -7.23
C TRP A 583 14.03 -8.03 -8.38
N GLY A 584 12.84 -8.65 -8.44
CA GLY A 584 12.49 -9.62 -9.48
C GLY A 584 13.10 -11.02 -9.32
N CYS A 585 13.73 -11.34 -8.18
CA CYS A 585 14.46 -12.60 -8.02
C CYS A 585 13.63 -13.75 -7.41
N GLY A 586 12.49 -13.44 -6.77
CA GLY A 586 11.59 -14.45 -6.20
C GLY A 586 10.68 -15.06 -7.25
N ALA A 587 9.39 -14.73 -7.20
CA ALA A 587 8.38 -15.24 -8.13
C ALA A 587 8.72 -15.01 -9.63
N PHE A 588 9.54 -14.01 -9.95
CA PHE A 588 9.93 -13.64 -11.31
C PHE A 588 11.25 -14.29 -11.78
N ARG A 589 11.90 -15.08 -10.93
CA ARG A 589 13.05 -15.95 -11.25
C ARG A 589 14.29 -15.23 -11.82
N GLY A 590 14.46 -13.95 -11.50
CA GLY A 590 15.68 -13.21 -11.79
C GLY A 590 16.88 -13.68 -10.95
N ASP A 591 18.08 -13.56 -11.50
CA ASP A 591 19.34 -13.78 -10.80
C ASP A 591 19.67 -12.57 -9.90
N PRO A 592 19.80 -12.75 -8.58
CA PRO A 592 20.16 -11.67 -7.66
C PRO A 592 21.54 -11.06 -7.94
N GLN A 593 22.51 -11.81 -8.48
CA GLN A 593 23.82 -11.24 -8.82
C GLN A 593 23.70 -10.22 -9.96
N LEU A 594 23.04 -10.61 -11.06
CA LEU A 594 22.77 -9.73 -12.18
C LEU A 594 21.93 -8.52 -11.77
N LYS A 595 20.84 -8.75 -11.02
CA LYS A 595 19.93 -7.67 -10.59
C LYS A 595 20.60 -6.68 -9.65
N ALA A 596 21.53 -7.11 -8.79
CA ALA A 596 22.33 -6.21 -7.97
C ALA A 596 23.25 -5.32 -8.83
N MET A 597 23.93 -5.89 -9.83
CA MET A 597 24.78 -5.11 -10.75
C MET A 597 23.98 -4.10 -11.58
N ILE A 598 22.82 -4.50 -12.09
CA ILE A 598 21.91 -3.63 -12.83
C ILE A 598 21.47 -2.43 -11.99
N GLN A 599 21.05 -2.68 -10.74
CA GLN A 599 20.61 -1.62 -9.84
C GLN A 599 21.77 -0.69 -9.46
N LEU A 600 22.97 -1.23 -9.21
CA LEU A 600 24.17 -0.43 -8.95
C LEU A 600 24.50 0.49 -10.12
N MET A 601 24.51 -0.03 -11.35
CA MET A 601 24.75 0.77 -12.56
C MET A 601 23.70 1.88 -12.72
N ALA A 602 22.42 1.56 -12.56
CA ALA A 602 21.34 2.53 -12.67
C ALA A 602 21.41 3.62 -11.60
N ALA A 603 21.69 3.24 -10.34
CA ALA A 603 21.87 4.19 -9.24
C ALA A 603 23.08 5.11 -9.48
N SER A 604 24.18 4.57 -10.00
CA SER A 604 25.39 5.32 -10.35
C SER A 604 25.09 6.42 -11.38
N ILE A 605 24.35 6.09 -12.46
CA ILE A 605 23.95 7.08 -13.48
C ILE A 605 22.93 8.08 -12.93
N ALA A 606 22.04 7.66 -12.03
CA ALA A 606 21.11 8.57 -11.35
C ALA A 606 21.80 9.50 -10.33
N GLY A 607 23.07 9.25 -10.00
CA GLY A 607 23.81 9.99 -8.97
C GLY A 607 23.21 9.78 -7.58
N ARG A 608 22.95 8.52 -7.22
CA ARG A 608 22.35 8.12 -5.95
C ARG A 608 23.14 6.97 -5.33
N ASP A 609 23.32 7.03 -4.03
CA ASP A 609 23.92 5.94 -3.25
C ASP A 609 22.90 4.80 -3.12
N LEU A 610 23.37 3.54 -3.12
CA LEU A 610 22.52 2.35 -3.10
C LEU A 610 22.67 1.58 -1.78
N VAL A 611 21.55 1.34 -1.11
CA VAL A 611 21.43 0.46 0.06
C VAL A 611 20.70 -0.81 -0.39
N TYR A 612 21.37 -1.95 -0.27
CA TYR A 612 20.90 -3.24 -0.76
C TYR A 612 20.70 -4.23 0.40
N PHE A 613 19.47 -4.71 0.58
CA PHE A 613 19.13 -5.73 1.56
C PHE A 613 19.02 -7.11 0.88
N THR A 614 19.74 -8.11 1.39
CA THR A 614 19.71 -9.48 0.85
C THR A 614 18.71 -10.39 1.57
N PHE A 615 17.98 -9.87 2.57
CA PHE A 615 16.88 -10.54 3.26
C PHE A 615 17.25 -11.92 3.86
N GLY A 616 18.36 -11.96 4.60
CA GLY A 616 18.86 -13.15 5.29
C GLY A 616 19.90 -13.94 4.49
N ASP A 617 20.07 -13.66 3.19
CA ASP A 617 21.08 -14.34 2.38
C ASP A 617 22.49 -13.77 2.66
N LYS A 618 23.18 -14.43 3.60
CA LYS A 618 24.54 -14.09 4.02
C LYS A 618 25.56 -14.30 2.92
N GLN A 619 25.39 -15.33 2.10
CA GLN A 619 26.33 -15.68 1.04
C GLN A 619 26.29 -14.62 -0.07
N LEU A 620 25.09 -14.23 -0.51
CA LEU A 620 24.91 -13.14 -1.46
C LEU A 620 25.47 -11.83 -0.90
N CYS A 621 25.21 -11.52 0.37
CA CYS A 621 25.71 -10.31 1.02
C CYS A 621 27.24 -10.23 0.96
N GLN A 622 27.93 -11.29 1.41
CA GLN A 622 29.39 -11.36 1.40
C GLN A 622 29.96 -11.28 -0.02
N ARG A 623 29.39 -12.03 -0.97
CA ARG A 623 29.86 -12.06 -2.35
C ARG A 623 29.64 -10.73 -3.06
N LEU A 624 28.50 -10.08 -2.87
CA LEU A 624 28.21 -8.76 -3.46
C LEU A 624 29.15 -7.68 -2.91
N ARG A 625 29.44 -7.70 -1.60
CA ARG A 625 30.44 -6.80 -0.99
C ARG A 625 31.83 -7.01 -1.60
N ALA A 626 32.27 -8.25 -1.71
CA ALA A 626 33.57 -8.59 -2.29
C ALA A 626 33.66 -8.16 -3.77
N GLU A 627 32.61 -8.41 -4.55
CA GLU A 627 32.58 -8.05 -5.96
C GLU A 627 32.55 -6.54 -6.18
N TYR A 628 31.74 -5.81 -5.41
CA TYR A 628 31.73 -4.35 -5.43
C TYR A 628 33.10 -3.75 -5.09
N HIS A 629 33.79 -4.29 -4.08
CA HIS A 629 35.14 -3.83 -3.72
C HIS A 629 36.14 -4.05 -4.85
N LEU A 630 36.09 -5.21 -5.51
CA LEU A 630 36.95 -5.52 -6.66
C LEU A 630 36.68 -4.57 -7.83
N LEU A 631 35.42 -4.41 -8.24
CA LEU A 631 35.05 -3.52 -9.34
C LEU A 631 35.47 -2.08 -9.08
N THR A 632 35.34 -1.61 -7.83
CA THR A 632 35.78 -0.26 -7.43
C THR A 632 37.31 -0.14 -7.48
N LYS A 633 38.05 -1.15 -7.01
CA LYS A 633 39.52 -1.18 -7.05
C LYS A 633 40.08 -1.18 -8.48
N CYS A 634 39.40 -1.86 -9.40
CA CYS A 634 39.76 -1.88 -10.82
C CYS A 634 39.27 -0.63 -11.58
N ASP A 635 38.75 0.38 -10.87
CA ASP A 635 38.25 1.63 -11.45
C ASP A 635 37.18 1.40 -12.54
N MET A 636 36.34 0.37 -12.35
CA MET A 636 35.33 -0.07 -13.30
C MET A 636 34.35 1.06 -13.63
N THR A 637 34.05 1.21 -14.92
CA THR A 637 33.02 2.14 -15.41
C THR A 637 31.70 1.41 -15.62
N VAL A 638 30.59 2.15 -15.63
CA VAL A 638 29.27 1.61 -15.98
C VAL A 638 29.27 0.99 -17.37
N GLY A 639 29.93 1.62 -18.36
CA GLY A 639 30.05 1.06 -19.72
C GLY A 639 30.88 -0.22 -19.76
N GLY A 640 32.02 -0.26 -19.08
CA GLY A 640 32.84 -1.47 -18.98
C GLY A 640 32.11 -2.63 -18.32
N LEU A 641 31.37 -2.37 -17.24
CA LEU A 641 30.56 -3.39 -16.59
C LEU A 641 29.43 -3.87 -17.53
N TYR A 642 28.75 -2.96 -18.22
CA TYR A 642 27.74 -3.33 -19.22
C TYR A 642 28.31 -4.26 -20.30
N GLU A 643 29.50 -3.96 -20.83
CA GLU A 643 30.18 -4.79 -21.83
C GLU A 643 30.49 -6.20 -21.29
N LEU A 644 31.01 -6.31 -20.06
CA LEU A 644 31.24 -7.61 -19.41
C LEU A 644 29.94 -8.40 -19.23
N LEU A 645 28.85 -7.76 -18.81
CA LEU A 645 27.55 -8.42 -18.70
C LEU A 645 27.02 -8.90 -20.06
N ALA A 646 27.23 -8.12 -21.11
CA ALA A 646 26.85 -8.50 -22.48
C ALA A 646 27.68 -9.68 -23.01
N GLN A 647 28.99 -9.73 -22.69
CA GLN A 647 29.86 -10.86 -23.05
C GLN A 647 29.52 -12.13 -22.24
N TYR A 648 29.13 -11.98 -20.97
CA TYR A 648 28.66 -13.10 -20.15
C TYR A 648 27.41 -13.77 -20.74
N SER A 649 26.54 -13.02 -21.44
CA SER A 649 25.41 -13.59 -22.18
C SER A 649 25.83 -14.68 -23.17
N GLN A 650 27.00 -14.54 -23.80
CA GLN A 650 27.50 -15.50 -24.77
C GLN A 650 27.98 -16.79 -24.08
N HIS A 651 28.53 -16.66 -22.87
CA HIS A 651 28.95 -17.80 -22.03
C HIS A 651 27.77 -18.60 -21.48
N GLN A 652 26.60 -17.98 -21.35
CA GLN A 652 25.36 -18.67 -20.94
C GLN A 652 24.62 -19.34 -22.11
N SER A 653 25.13 -19.23 -23.34
CA SER A 653 24.54 -19.90 -24.51
C SER A 653 24.66 -21.43 -24.40
N PRO A 654 23.65 -22.22 -24.81
CA PRO A 654 23.72 -23.68 -24.83
C PRO A 654 24.91 -24.26 -25.61
N GLN A 655 25.48 -23.46 -26.52
CA GLN A 655 26.61 -23.83 -27.37
C GLN A 655 27.99 -23.57 -26.72
N ALA A 656 28.04 -22.96 -25.53
CA ALA A 656 29.28 -22.68 -24.82
C ALA A 656 29.85 -23.98 -24.21
N GLY A 657 30.97 -24.45 -24.76
CA GLY A 657 31.60 -25.74 -24.43
C GLY A 657 32.50 -25.78 -23.18
N GLN A 658 32.41 -24.82 -22.25
CA GLN A 658 33.24 -24.79 -21.04
C GLN A 658 32.44 -24.42 -19.78
N GLY A 659 32.93 -24.87 -18.62
CA GLY A 659 32.24 -24.84 -17.32
C GLY A 659 31.53 -23.52 -17.03
N LYS A 660 30.26 -23.60 -16.62
CA LYS A 660 29.42 -22.43 -16.35
C LYS A 660 29.89 -21.72 -15.08
N PHE A 661 30.64 -20.63 -15.23
CA PHE A 661 30.89 -19.69 -14.13
C PHE A 661 29.58 -19.02 -13.71
N GLN A 662 29.39 -18.78 -12.41
CA GLN A 662 28.41 -17.80 -11.97
C GLN A 662 28.90 -16.38 -12.30
N LEU A 663 27.98 -15.42 -12.34
CA LEU A 663 28.28 -14.08 -12.85
C LEU A 663 29.43 -13.41 -12.10
N PHE A 664 29.41 -13.40 -10.77
CA PHE A 664 30.49 -12.78 -9.98
C PHE A 664 31.85 -13.46 -10.20
N ASP A 665 31.87 -14.78 -10.42
CA ASP A 665 33.13 -15.49 -10.68
C ASP A 665 33.70 -15.12 -12.06
N TYR A 666 32.82 -14.93 -13.04
CA TYR A 666 33.18 -14.43 -14.37
C TYR A 666 33.70 -12.98 -14.31
N LEU A 667 33.03 -12.09 -13.59
CA LEU A 667 33.47 -10.70 -13.44
C LEU A 667 34.83 -10.64 -12.75
N ARG A 668 35.03 -11.42 -11.69
CA ARG A 668 36.31 -11.51 -10.99
C ARG A 668 37.44 -11.96 -11.89
N HIS A 669 37.22 -12.99 -12.71
CA HIS A 669 38.23 -13.48 -13.64
C HIS A 669 38.65 -12.40 -14.65
N ASN A 670 37.71 -11.65 -15.20
CA ASN A 670 37.99 -10.60 -16.20
C ASN A 670 38.53 -9.29 -15.59
N CYS A 671 38.33 -9.05 -14.29
CA CYS A 671 38.90 -7.89 -13.60
C CYS A 671 40.32 -8.14 -13.06
N THR A 672 40.73 -9.40 -12.96
CA THR A 672 42.04 -9.81 -12.41
C THR A 672 43.02 -10.37 -13.45
N SER A 673 42.52 -10.70 -14.65
CA SER A 673 43.34 -11.00 -15.83
C SER A 673 43.70 -9.72 -16.57
#